data_AF-A0A3P3ZIC4-F1
#
_entry.id   AF-A0A3P3ZIC4-F1
#
_cell.length_a   1.000
_cell.length_b   1.000
_cell.length_c   1.000
_cell.angle_alpha   90.00
_cell.angle_beta   90.00
_cell.angle_gamma   90.00
#
_symmetry.space_group_name_H-M   'P 1'
#
loop_
_entity.id
_entity.type
_entity.pdbx_description
1 polymer ?
#
loop_
_entity_poly.entity_id
_entity_poly.type
_entity_poly.pdbx_seq_one_letter_code
_entity_poly.pdbx_strand_id
1 'polypeptide(L)'
;MAETVLRLGPQEYAHLTNLNTNTTVLILGPLNHPVASHESIALPPTKFVVVSPSQYCLVANPHRIAVDPTTGIAQPVRDAYGQVQVRSGEEEYRWHVSPFPLYPEEVVVKIEDLKVLSARAALVIQVLTAYSVPAGSVIGSSPSPAHREAGERYLFYGPGTYYPRVEERIEEEVTAHTVERGSALWCTTSETFTDSVTGLKHYAGDAYMYVTEGMHFLQSFESLQCVTEGIVLSTEEGLHVQPAKTYADPRTPFREGGIIRKADEPFLVTSDMCACFVLHPYDKLVKTVKRTHVSAAQYAVILNPVGDDGNVSVGARKIVTDTTFFLKPGETLEKDHPQAAYLLCEQEAVLVTALGNFTDSSCTPPVERYDGDRWLVYGPCSFIPSDLMRVVPNAKSGAEVRRPYLLSEGEGLYVRNSVTGVVRCISGPCNYLLTAEEEVWEKPLSAQVERHLTQLISHAAYIELVHESERKVLQGKTERAVPYHIPYQSVTQLYNYKTQVTRIVFGPDRVLLEPDEAFTVVSLSGSPWDPAKPTKCMPKQPNYITALHLFLGPSNMTDVVHVETRDHAQLALQLCYDWYFDVTPGDTEVAKECFSVNDFVGDACSYIASHIRAAVASMPFEEFHKNSARCLRRAVFDVNPATDEPNGLLRFPANHLVVTSVDTQEMEVLDERTRQGLQKSVKMAIEITTHAQEAEAQQVAMAREQEARGRLERQRMHDQVANEEQRRVLLDAESNGLSIVSSGKSKAMAEALSSASRIESEASVEAATVRAAKELLLYNTMSEMQHKKKQLLIEQEEKVAAMTLDYEKALEEVRHTQISRVIAALGPETIAEMARAGPELQAKLLASLGLEGYLVTDGSSPINLFKAASGLVGHV
;
A
#
# COMPACT_ATOMS: atom_id res chain seq x y z
N MET A 1 -106.10 26.84 97.10
CA MET A 1 -107.15 26.08 97.80
C MET A 1 -106.42 24.96 98.53
N ALA A 2 -106.47 24.91 99.86
CA ALA A 2 -105.73 23.91 100.62
C ALA A 2 -106.40 22.54 100.39
N GLU A 3 -105.73 21.66 99.65
CA GLU A 3 -106.19 20.28 99.46
C GLU A 3 -106.18 19.58 100.82
N THR A 4 -107.37 19.25 101.32
CA THR A 4 -107.56 18.58 102.62
C THR A 4 -107.18 17.10 102.59
N VAL A 5 -106.95 16.52 101.39
CA VAL A 5 -106.55 15.13 101.19
C VAL A 5 -105.55 15.04 100.05
N LEU A 6 -104.36 14.51 100.34
CA LEU A 6 -103.35 14.15 99.34
C LEU A 6 -103.71 12.79 98.74
N ARG A 7 -104.00 12.76 97.43
CA ARG A 7 -104.29 11.52 96.70
C ARG A 7 -103.07 11.12 95.88
N LEU A 8 -102.49 9.96 96.20
CA LEU A 8 -101.38 9.39 95.45
C LEU A 8 -101.86 8.16 94.69
N GLY A 9 -101.69 8.16 93.37
CA GLY A 9 -101.92 7.00 92.51
C GLY A 9 -100.83 5.92 92.65
N PRO A 10 -100.96 4.77 91.97
CA PRO A 10 -99.90 3.78 91.89
C PRO A 10 -98.63 4.39 91.26
N GLN A 11 -97.45 4.10 91.85
CA GLN A 11 -96.15 4.65 91.41
C GLN A 11 -96.06 6.18 91.42
N GLU A 12 -96.81 6.83 92.31
CA GLU A 12 -96.65 8.24 92.65
C GLU A 12 -96.16 8.37 94.09
N TYR A 13 -95.35 9.39 94.34
CA TYR A 13 -94.89 9.77 95.66
C TYR A 13 -95.03 11.28 95.87
N ALA A 14 -95.06 11.69 97.13
CA ALA A 14 -94.99 13.09 97.52
C ALA A 14 -94.13 13.21 98.78
N HIS A 15 -93.68 14.43 99.07
CA HIS A 15 -92.97 14.73 100.29
C HIS A 15 -93.84 15.63 101.17
N LEU A 16 -94.07 15.21 102.41
CA LEU A 16 -94.74 16.03 103.42
C LEU A 16 -93.73 16.48 104.47
N THR A 17 -93.73 17.77 104.76
CA THR A 17 -92.94 18.36 105.85
C THR A 17 -93.86 18.60 107.04
N ASN A 18 -93.50 18.04 108.19
CA ASN A 18 -94.18 18.34 109.44
C ASN A 18 -93.65 19.68 109.98
N LEU A 19 -94.50 20.70 110.10
CA LEU A 19 -94.13 22.06 110.50
C LEU A 19 -93.70 22.17 111.97
N ASN A 20 -94.07 21.19 112.82
CA ASN A 20 -93.68 21.19 114.24
C ASN A 20 -92.25 20.65 114.45
N THR A 21 -91.86 19.63 113.68
CA THR A 21 -90.55 18.96 113.78
C THR A 21 -89.59 19.37 112.65
N ASN A 22 -90.08 20.10 111.65
CA ASN A 22 -89.40 20.45 110.40
C ASN A 22 -88.84 19.25 109.62
N THR A 23 -89.39 18.06 109.84
CA THR A 23 -88.95 16.80 109.22
C THR A 23 -89.75 16.54 107.95
N THR A 24 -89.05 16.27 106.85
CA THR A 24 -89.68 15.91 105.58
C THR A 24 -89.68 14.40 105.37
N VAL A 25 -90.84 13.82 105.09
CA VAL A 25 -91.03 12.37 104.94
C VAL A 25 -91.60 12.05 103.56
N LEU A 26 -91.10 10.97 102.98
CA LEU A 26 -91.59 10.38 101.74
C LEU A 26 -92.88 9.59 101.98
N ILE A 27 -93.92 9.89 101.20
CA ILE A 27 -95.18 9.14 101.17
C ILE A 27 -95.34 8.47 99.81
N LEU A 28 -95.65 7.18 99.82
CA LEU A 28 -95.83 6.35 98.64
C LEU A 28 -97.31 6.07 98.39
N GLY A 29 -97.72 6.13 97.12
CA GLY A 29 -99.03 5.64 96.68
C GLY A 29 -99.05 4.13 96.39
N PRO A 30 -100.24 3.50 96.25
CA PRO A 30 -101.56 4.13 96.25
C PRO A 30 -102.07 4.39 97.67
N LEU A 31 -102.23 5.67 98.03
CA LEU A 31 -102.63 6.09 99.37
C LEU A 31 -103.39 7.42 99.28
N ASN A 32 -104.51 7.51 99.99
CA ASN A 32 -105.20 8.77 100.25
C ASN A 32 -104.85 9.22 101.67
N HIS A 33 -103.91 10.16 101.80
CA HIS A 33 -103.43 10.65 103.08
C HIS A 33 -104.13 11.98 103.43
N PRO A 34 -104.90 12.06 104.53
CA PRO A 34 -105.46 13.33 104.99
C PRO A 34 -104.33 14.21 105.54
N VAL A 35 -104.13 15.40 104.97
CA VAL A 35 -103.06 16.31 105.39
C VAL A 35 -103.47 17.01 106.69
N ALA A 36 -102.72 16.77 107.77
CA ALA A 36 -103.01 17.39 109.07
C ALA A 36 -102.66 18.89 109.08
N SER A 37 -103.22 19.67 110.01
CA SER A 37 -102.97 21.12 110.10
C SER A 37 -101.50 21.51 110.32
N HIS A 38 -100.68 20.58 110.79
CA HIS A 38 -99.26 20.75 111.04
C HIS A 38 -98.38 20.06 109.97
N GLU A 39 -98.96 19.61 108.86
CA GLU A 39 -98.25 19.04 107.71
C GLU A 39 -98.38 19.99 106.49
N SER A 40 -97.30 20.17 105.75
CA SER A 40 -97.28 20.92 104.48
C SER A 40 -96.71 20.06 103.35
N ILE A 41 -97.30 20.12 102.16
CA ILE A 41 -96.79 19.42 100.98
C ILE A 41 -95.53 20.14 100.48
N ALA A 42 -94.37 19.51 100.59
CA ALA A 42 -93.09 20.03 100.10
C ALA A 42 -92.84 19.66 98.64
N LEU A 43 -93.23 18.45 98.24
CA LEU A 43 -93.20 17.99 96.85
C LEU A 43 -94.60 17.51 96.46
N PRO A 44 -95.22 18.04 95.39
CA PRO A 44 -96.53 17.58 94.91
C PRO A 44 -96.46 16.11 94.44
N PRO A 45 -97.60 15.44 94.22
CA PRO A 45 -97.64 14.10 93.64
C PRO A 45 -96.78 14.00 92.37
N THR A 46 -95.70 13.22 92.45
CA THR A 46 -94.68 13.07 91.41
C THR A 46 -94.55 11.59 91.07
N LYS A 47 -94.36 11.26 89.79
CA LYS A 47 -94.20 9.87 89.33
C LYS A 47 -92.83 9.33 89.73
N PHE A 48 -92.77 8.02 89.97
CA PHE A 48 -91.53 7.30 90.20
C PHE A 48 -90.56 7.51 89.02
N VAL A 49 -89.26 7.53 89.32
CA VAL A 49 -88.22 7.56 88.30
C VAL A 49 -88.20 6.19 87.63
N VAL A 50 -88.38 6.16 86.31
CA VAL A 50 -88.36 4.95 85.49
C VAL A 50 -87.06 4.94 84.68
N VAL A 51 -86.22 3.94 84.93
CA VAL A 51 -84.99 3.69 84.17
C VAL A 51 -85.21 2.46 83.32
N SER A 52 -85.09 2.58 81.99
CA SER A 52 -85.24 1.44 81.10
C SER A 52 -84.05 0.47 81.23
N PRO A 53 -84.18 -0.82 80.85
CA PRO A 53 -83.09 -1.80 81.01
C PRO A 53 -81.79 -1.45 80.27
N SER A 54 -81.87 -0.65 79.21
CA SER A 54 -80.71 -0.16 78.44
C SER A 54 -80.18 1.18 78.95
N GLN A 55 -80.75 1.73 80.01
CA GLN A 55 -80.39 3.03 80.57
C GLN A 55 -79.85 2.92 81.98
N TYR A 56 -79.18 3.98 82.38
CA TYR A 56 -78.80 4.23 83.76
C TYR A 56 -79.20 5.65 84.13
N CYS A 57 -79.37 5.92 85.43
CA CYS A 57 -79.47 7.28 85.93
C CYS A 57 -78.41 7.57 86.98
N LEU A 58 -78.04 8.83 87.10
CA LEU A 58 -77.13 9.33 88.13
C LEU A 58 -77.95 10.11 89.15
N VAL A 59 -77.90 9.72 90.41
CA VAL A 59 -78.60 10.35 91.53
C VAL A 59 -77.59 11.06 92.42
N ALA A 60 -77.77 12.35 92.65
CA ALA A 60 -77.00 13.12 93.62
C ALA A 60 -77.64 13.02 95.01
N ASN A 61 -76.79 13.03 96.04
CA ASN A 61 -77.15 12.88 97.45
C ASN A 61 -77.95 11.61 97.77
N PRO A 62 -77.47 10.41 97.40
CA PRO A 62 -78.22 9.17 97.61
C PRO A 62 -78.48 8.93 99.09
N HIS A 63 -79.69 8.46 99.42
CA HIS A 63 -80.06 8.14 100.80
C HIS A 63 -79.17 7.03 101.40
N ARG A 64 -78.95 7.09 102.71
CA ARG A 64 -78.20 6.07 103.47
C ARG A 64 -79.10 4.88 103.72
N ILE A 65 -78.55 3.69 103.50
CA ILE A 65 -79.25 2.43 103.68
C ILE A 65 -78.55 1.66 104.80
N ALA A 66 -79.31 1.11 105.73
CA ALA A 66 -78.85 0.09 106.66
C ALA A 66 -79.59 -1.22 106.37
N VAL A 67 -78.86 -2.32 106.32
CA VAL A 67 -79.44 -3.65 106.18
C VAL A 67 -79.89 -4.09 107.56
N ASP A 68 -81.19 -4.37 107.70
CA ASP A 68 -81.72 -4.95 108.91
C ASP A 68 -81.14 -6.37 109.08
N PRO A 69 -80.34 -6.64 110.13
CA PRO A 69 -79.61 -7.91 110.28
C PRO A 69 -80.53 -9.13 110.42
N THR A 70 -81.81 -8.91 110.71
CA THR A 70 -82.82 -9.97 110.87
C THR A 70 -83.60 -10.28 109.60
N THR A 71 -83.90 -9.28 108.78
CA THR A 71 -84.76 -9.45 107.59
C THR A 71 -83.97 -9.42 106.28
N GLY A 72 -82.72 -8.94 106.32
CA GLY A 72 -81.90 -8.74 105.12
C GLY A 72 -82.43 -7.64 104.20
N ILE A 73 -83.47 -6.91 104.60
CA ILE A 73 -84.08 -5.85 103.82
C ILE A 73 -83.32 -4.55 104.09
N ALA A 74 -82.86 -3.92 103.02
CA ALA A 74 -82.29 -2.57 103.01
C ALA A 74 -83.36 -1.54 103.40
N GLN A 75 -83.18 -0.85 104.52
CA GLN A 75 -84.08 0.22 104.97
C GLN A 75 -83.33 1.56 105.05
N PRO A 76 -84.00 2.69 104.75
CA PRO A 76 -83.39 4.01 104.83
C PRO A 76 -83.05 4.35 106.28
N VAL A 77 -81.81 4.78 106.52
CA VAL A 77 -81.36 5.25 107.84
C VAL A 77 -82.02 6.58 108.13
N ARG A 78 -82.70 6.66 109.27
CA ARG A 78 -83.36 7.88 109.74
C ARG A 78 -82.54 8.52 110.87
N ASP A 79 -82.57 9.84 110.95
CA ASP A 79 -82.00 10.59 112.06
C ASP A 79 -82.87 10.53 113.32
N ALA A 80 -82.44 11.22 114.39
CA ALA A 80 -83.15 11.24 115.68
C ALA A 80 -84.57 11.86 115.59
N TYR A 81 -84.88 12.59 114.52
CA TYR A 81 -86.17 13.24 114.27
C TYR A 81 -87.03 12.49 113.25
N GLY A 82 -86.50 11.43 112.62
CA GLY A 82 -87.21 10.56 111.69
C GLY A 82 -87.03 10.90 110.21
N GLN A 83 -86.20 11.90 109.87
CA GLN A 83 -85.85 12.27 108.51
C GLN A 83 -84.77 11.32 107.95
N VAL A 84 -84.88 10.96 106.68
CA VAL A 84 -83.93 10.05 106.02
C VAL A 84 -82.60 10.77 105.81
N GLN A 85 -81.50 10.15 106.26
CA GLN A 85 -80.16 10.68 106.06
C GLN A 85 -79.71 10.44 104.61
N VAL A 86 -79.15 11.47 103.97
CA VAL A 86 -78.52 11.36 102.66
C VAL A 86 -77.00 11.46 102.75
N ARG A 87 -76.30 10.91 101.76
CA ARG A 87 -74.86 11.06 101.57
C ARG A 87 -74.60 12.34 100.79
N SER A 88 -74.63 13.46 101.50
CA SER A 88 -74.50 14.79 100.88
C SER A 88 -73.17 14.96 100.15
N GLY A 89 -73.22 15.38 98.89
CA GLY A 89 -72.05 15.56 98.03
C GLY A 89 -71.56 14.29 97.32
N GLU A 90 -72.18 13.14 97.57
CA GLU A 90 -71.92 11.90 96.84
C GLU A 90 -72.91 11.73 95.68
N GLU A 91 -72.50 10.95 94.68
CA GLU A 91 -73.34 10.54 93.56
C GLU A 91 -73.46 9.01 93.53
N GLU A 92 -74.56 8.50 92.98
CA GLU A 92 -74.82 7.08 92.82
C GLU A 92 -75.45 6.81 91.46
N TYR A 93 -74.86 5.88 90.71
CA TYR A 93 -75.48 5.38 89.49
C TYR A 93 -76.47 4.26 89.82
N ARG A 94 -77.68 4.32 89.22
CA ARG A 94 -78.71 3.28 89.32
C ARG A 94 -79.04 2.75 87.93
N TRP A 95 -78.97 1.44 87.77
CA TRP A 95 -79.37 0.69 86.57
C TRP A 95 -80.04 -0.62 87.00
N HIS A 96 -80.87 -1.23 86.14
CA HIS A 96 -81.58 -2.48 86.44
C HIS A 96 -82.43 -2.42 87.72
N VAL A 97 -82.92 -1.24 88.09
CA VAL A 97 -83.78 -1.00 89.25
C VAL A 97 -85.25 -0.91 88.83
N SER A 98 -86.15 -1.42 89.67
CA SER A 98 -87.59 -1.17 89.50
C SER A 98 -87.89 0.33 89.67
N PRO A 99 -88.98 0.86 89.08
CA PRO A 99 -89.38 2.26 89.29
C PRO A 99 -89.31 2.63 90.78
N PHE A 100 -88.62 3.73 91.09
CA PHE A 100 -88.32 4.11 92.47
C PHE A 100 -88.67 5.58 92.74
N PRO A 101 -89.10 5.91 93.97
CA PRO A 101 -89.27 7.29 94.41
C PRO A 101 -87.92 7.90 94.79
N LEU A 102 -87.84 9.23 94.79
CA LEU A 102 -86.69 9.94 95.35
C LEU A 102 -86.99 10.31 96.80
N TYR A 103 -86.02 10.08 97.69
CA TYR A 103 -86.09 10.57 99.05
C TYR A 103 -85.87 12.09 99.09
N PRO A 104 -86.29 12.78 100.17
CA PRO A 104 -85.98 14.20 100.35
C PRO A 104 -84.46 14.44 100.18
N GLU A 105 -84.10 15.49 99.42
CA GLU A 105 -82.73 15.85 99.03
C GLU A 105 -82.07 15.01 97.91
N GLU A 106 -82.63 13.87 97.51
CA GLU A 106 -82.18 13.14 96.32
C GLU A 106 -82.61 13.85 95.04
N VAL A 107 -81.69 13.99 94.08
CA VAL A 107 -81.97 14.60 92.77
C VAL A 107 -81.40 13.72 91.67
N VAL A 108 -82.21 13.42 90.65
CA VAL A 108 -81.70 12.79 89.42
C VAL A 108 -80.94 13.85 88.62
N VAL A 109 -79.65 13.63 88.43
CA VAL A 109 -78.76 14.50 87.66
C VAL A 109 -78.95 14.27 86.16
N LYS A 110 -78.94 13.00 85.73
CA LYS A 110 -79.10 12.62 84.32
C LYS A 110 -79.62 11.19 84.13
N ILE A 111 -80.18 10.92 82.96
CA ILE A 111 -80.60 9.60 82.47
C ILE A 111 -80.00 9.42 81.07
N GLU A 112 -79.18 8.39 80.88
CA GLU A 112 -78.45 8.12 79.62
C GLU A 112 -78.47 6.62 79.30
N ASP A 113 -78.25 6.28 78.02
CA ASP A 113 -78.14 4.88 77.58
C ASP A 113 -76.79 4.28 77.99
N LEU A 114 -76.79 2.99 78.35
CA LEU A 114 -75.58 2.22 78.63
C LEU A 114 -74.76 2.04 77.34
N LYS A 115 -73.44 2.23 77.44
CA LYS A 115 -72.54 2.11 76.30
C LYS A 115 -72.31 0.63 75.95
N VAL A 116 -72.76 0.23 74.76
CA VAL A 116 -72.56 -1.13 74.23
C VAL A 116 -71.38 -1.14 73.27
N LEU A 117 -70.43 -2.06 73.47
CA LEU A 117 -69.24 -2.20 72.63
C LEU A 117 -69.33 -3.45 71.76
N SER A 118 -68.91 -3.29 70.51
CA SER A 118 -68.66 -4.42 69.60
C SER A 118 -67.36 -5.12 69.95
N ALA A 119 -67.14 -6.34 69.43
CA ALA A 119 -65.87 -7.07 69.59
C ALA A 119 -64.62 -6.35 69.04
N ARG A 120 -64.81 -5.29 68.24
CA ARG A 120 -63.73 -4.47 67.67
C ARG A 120 -63.50 -3.15 68.41
N ALA A 121 -64.30 -2.85 69.42
CA ALA A 121 -64.23 -1.61 70.18
C ALA A 121 -63.86 -1.89 71.63
N ALA A 122 -63.05 -1.01 72.21
CA ALA A 122 -62.72 -0.99 73.63
C ALA A 122 -62.84 0.45 74.15
N LEU A 123 -63.07 0.61 75.45
CA LEU A 123 -63.03 1.91 76.11
C LEU A 123 -61.75 2.03 76.92
N VAL A 124 -61.05 3.15 76.79
CA VAL A 124 -59.99 3.54 77.72
C VAL A 124 -60.66 4.18 78.92
N ILE A 125 -60.54 3.51 80.06
CA ILE A 125 -61.09 3.96 81.34
C ILE A 125 -59.95 4.48 82.20
N GLN A 126 -60.10 5.69 82.69
CA GLN A 126 -59.25 6.27 83.72
C GLN A 126 -59.94 6.16 85.08
N VAL A 127 -59.23 5.63 86.06
CA VAL A 127 -59.68 5.52 87.45
C VAL A 127 -59.44 6.87 88.13
N LEU A 128 -60.50 7.49 88.66
CA LEU A 128 -60.42 8.77 89.36
C LEU A 128 -60.04 8.60 90.83
N THR A 129 -60.61 7.60 91.49
CA THR A 129 -60.40 7.27 92.91
C THR A 129 -60.15 5.78 93.06
N ALA A 130 -59.26 5.40 93.98
CA ALA A 130 -58.91 3.99 94.16
C ALA A 130 -60.12 3.19 94.68
N TYR A 131 -60.40 2.06 94.05
CA TYR A 131 -61.51 1.19 94.44
C TYR A 131 -61.13 -0.29 94.24
N SER A 132 -61.83 -1.18 94.94
CA SER A 132 -61.59 -2.62 94.84
C SER A 132 -62.85 -3.32 94.35
N VAL A 133 -62.75 -4.11 93.29
CA VAL A 133 -63.86 -4.91 92.78
C VAL A 133 -63.84 -6.29 93.43
N PRO A 134 -64.90 -6.70 94.15
CA PRO A 134 -65.06 -8.07 94.60
C PRO A 134 -65.14 -9.03 93.41
N ALA A 135 -64.48 -10.18 93.51
CA ALA A 135 -64.53 -11.22 92.48
C ALA A 135 -65.98 -11.67 92.22
N GLY A 136 -66.40 -11.69 90.95
CA GLY A 136 -67.72 -12.16 90.51
C GLY A 136 -68.82 -11.11 90.34
N SER A 137 -68.52 -9.81 90.53
CA SER A 137 -69.54 -8.74 90.41
C SER A 137 -69.70 -8.15 89.00
N VAL A 138 -68.96 -8.64 87.99
CA VAL A 138 -69.05 -8.21 86.59
C VAL A 138 -69.15 -9.45 85.71
N ILE A 139 -70.17 -9.50 84.85
CA ILE A 139 -70.27 -10.53 83.80
C ILE A 139 -69.14 -10.25 82.79
N GLY A 140 -68.08 -11.06 82.81
CA GLY A 140 -67.03 -11.05 81.79
C GLY A 140 -65.64 -10.55 82.20
N SER A 141 -65.33 -10.33 83.49
CA SER A 141 -63.95 -10.00 83.93
C SER A 141 -63.26 -11.13 84.70
N SER A 142 -61.92 -11.08 84.68
CA SER A 142 -60.97 -12.06 85.22
C SER A 142 -61.28 -12.55 86.65
N PRO A 143 -60.89 -13.80 87.00
CA PRO A 143 -61.29 -14.49 88.24
C PRO A 143 -60.71 -13.92 89.56
N SER A 144 -60.07 -12.75 89.55
CA SER A 144 -59.40 -12.15 90.69
C SER A 144 -60.05 -10.82 91.11
N PRO A 145 -60.12 -10.50 92.42
CA PRO A 145 -60.50 -9.17 92.86
C PRO A 145 -59.49 -8.15 92.28
N ALA A 146 -59.99 -7.20 91.50
CA ALA A 146 -59.15 -6.17 90.89
C ALA A 146 -59.13 -4.95 91.82
N HIS A 147 -57.99 -4.67 92.44
CA HIS A 147 -57.71 -3.38 93.07
C HIS A 147 -57.25 -2.41 91.98
N ARG A 148 -57.89 -1.25 91.90
CA ARG A 148 -57.56 -0.21 90.91
C ARG A 148 -57.04 1.02 91.61
N GLU A 149 -55.93 1.55 91.15
CA GLU A 149 -55.30 2.73 91.74
C GLU A 149 -55.79 4.03 91.06
N ALA A 150 -55.83 5.12 91.82
CA ALA A 150 -56.22 6.43 91.27
C ALA A 150 -55.19 6.88 90.21
N GLY A 151 -55.67 7.25 89.03
CA GLY A 151 -54.87 7.62 87.86
C GLY A 151 -54.57 6.48 86.90
N GLU A 152 -54.83 5.22 87.27
CA GLU A 152 -54.64 4.05 86.41
C GLU A 152 -55.53 4.13 85.16
N ARG A 153 -54.97 3.76 84.00
CA ARG A 153 -55.69 3.67 82.73
C ARG A 153 -55.72 2.22 82.26
N TYR A 154 -56.91 1.69 82.00
CA TYR A 154 -57.07 0.33 81.51
C TYR A 154 -58.13 0.25 80.40
N LEU A 155 -58.10 -0.84 79.64
CA LEU A 155 -59.06 -1.09 78.57
C LEU A 155 -60.22 -1.97 79.06
N PHE A 156 -61.44 -1.54 78.76
CA PHE A 156 -62.62 -2.39 78.81
C PHE A 156 -62.94 -2.91 77.41
N TYR A 157 -62.67 -4.21 77.19
CA TYR A 157 -62.82 -4.87 75.90
C TYR A 157 -64.28 -5.24 75.59
N GLY A 158 -64.72 -5.00 74.36
CA GLY A 158 -65.95 -5.63 73.84
C GLY A 158 -65.73 -7.10 73.44
N PRO A 159 -66.81 -7.86 73.16
CA PRO A 159 -68.20 -7.44 73.17
C PRO A 159 -68.78 -7.40 74.58
N GLY A 160 -69.41 -6.28 74.95
CA GLY A 160 -69.96 -6.10 76.29
C GLY A 160 -70.60 -4.74 76.50
N THR A 161 -71.42 -4.63 77.55
CA THR A 161 -72.03 -3.37 77.98
C THR A 161 -71.23 -2.80 79.13
N TYR A 162 -70.77 -1.55 79.01
CA TYR A 162 -70.09 -0.86 80.08
C TYR A 162 -71.10 -0.28 81.07
N TYR A 163 -70.90 -0.60 82.35
CA TYR A 163 -71.69 -0.09 83.46
C TYR A 163 -70.90 1.01 84.17
N PRO A 164 -71.35 2.28 84.12
CA PRO A 164 -70.58 3.41 84.63
C PRO A 164 -70.41 3.32 86.16
N ARG A 165 -69.28 3.80 86.65
CA ARG A 165 -68.96 3.88 88.08
C ARG A 165 -68.54 5.30 88.42
N VAL A 166 -68.78 5.72 89.66
CA VAL A 166 -68.46 7.09 90.11
C VAL A 166 -66.94 7.28 90.20
N GLU A 167 -66.23 6.18 90.43
CA GLU A 167 -64.78 6.11 90.54
C GLU A 167 -64.07 6.09 89.16
N GLU A 168 -64.81 6.08 88.05
CA GLU A 168 -64.27 5.85 86.71
C GLU A 168 -64.70 6.92 85.71
N ARG A 169 -63.80 7.23 84.76
CA ARG A 169 -64.07 8.14 83.65
C ARG A 169 -63.68 7.48 82.34
N ILE A 170 -64.60 7.47 81.37
CA ILE A 170 -64.29 7.10 79.98
C ILE A 170 -63.46 8.24 79.38
N GLU A 171 -62.23 7.95 78.94
CA GLU A 171 -61.40 8.92 78.21
C GLU A 171 -61.67 8.85 76.70
N GLU A 172 -61.58 7.66 76.12
CA GLU A 172 -61.73 7.47 74.67
C GLU A 172 -62.26 6.08 74.29
N GLU A 173 -62.79 5.96 73.08
CA GLU A 173 -63.17 4.68 72.46
C GLU A 173 -62.13 4.32 71.39
N VAL A 174 -61.50 3.16 71.55
CA VAL A 174 -60.39 2.67 70.70
C VAL A 174 -60.85 1.47 69.90
N THR A 175 -60.41 1.39 68.64
CA THR A 175 -60.68 0.25 67.76
C THR A 175 -59.50 -0.70 67.69
N ALA A 176 -59.77 -1.99 67.52
CA ALA A 176 -58.74 -2.99 67.34
C ALA A 176 -58.03 -2.86 65.98
N HIS A 177 -56.71 -2.99 65.98
CA HIS A 177 -55.89 -3.08 64.78
C HIS A 177 -55.80 -4.55 64.35
N THR A 178 -55.95 -4.81 63.05
CA THR A 178 -55.88 -6.19 62.53
C THR A 178 -54.50 -6.44 61.94
N VAL A 179 -53.81 -7.48 62.42
CA VAL A 179 -52.59 -8.02 61.80
C VAL A 179 -53.00 -9.10 60.82
N GLU A 180 -52.76 -8.85 59.54
CA GLU A 180 -52.94 -9.83 58.48
C GLU A 180 -51.72 -10.76 58.39
N ARG A 181 -51.89 -11.92 57.76
CA ARG A 181 -50.82 -12.89 57.53
C ARG A 181 -49.67 -12.26 56.73
N GLY A 182 -48.47 -12.29 57.30
CA GLY A 182 -47.28 -11.70 56.69
C GLY A 182 -47.18 -10.19 56.86
N SER A 183 -47.92 -9.59 57.80
CA SER A 183 -47.78 -8.20 58.22
C SER A 183 -47.47 -8.10 59.72
N ALA A 184 -47.06 -6.94 60.18
CA ALA A 184 -46.93 -6.64 61.60
C ALA A 184 -47.30 -5.19 61.90
N LEU A 185 -47.75 -4.93 63.13
CA LEU A 185 -47.88 -3.56 63.66
C LEU A 185 -46.57 -3.16 64.29
N TRP A 186 -46.03 -2.01 63.93
CA TRP A 186 -44.93 -1.39 64.64
C TRP A 186 -45.47 -0.47 65.72
N CYS A 187 -45.00 -0.67 66.94
CA CYS A 187 -45.50 0.03 68.12
C CYS A 187 -44.34 0.60 68.92
N THR A 188 -44.62 1.66 69.67
CA THR A 188 -43.74 2.19 70.70
C THR A 188 -44.47 2.23 72.02
N THR A 189 -43.78 1.93 73.12
CA THR A 189 -44.36 1.95 74.46
C THR A 189 -43.82 3.11 75.28
N SER A 190 -44.65 3.81 76.06
CA SER A 190 -44.22 4.79 77.05
C SER A 190 -43.89 4.17 78.41
N GLU A 191 -44.32 2.93 78.67
CA GLU A 191 -44.15 2.21 79.93
C GLU A 191 -43.38 0.90 79.75
N THR A 192 -42.86 0.36 80.86
CA THR A 192 -42.18 -0.95 80.85
C THR A 192 -43.20 -2.04 81.16
N PHE A 193 -43.38 -2.98 80.25
CA PHE A 193 -44.35 -4.06 80.41
C PHE A 193 -43.83 -5.39 79.84
N THR A 194 -44.54 -6.48 80.12
CA THR A 194 -44.27 -7.78 79.49
C THR A 194 -45.46 -8.12 78.61
N ASP A 195 -45.20 -8.34 77.32
CA ASP A 195 -46.23 -8.71 76.36
C ASP A 195 -46.80 -10.09 76.77
N SER A 196 -48.11 -10.14 76.94
CA SER A 196 -48.84 -11.32 77.37
C SER A 196 -48.83 -12.44 76.32
N VAL A 197 -48.66 -12.09 75.04
CA VAL A 197 -48.66 -13.03 73.91
C VAL A 197 -47.25 -13.51 73.61
N THR A 198 -46.28 -12.60 73.53
CA THR A 198 -44.90 -12.97 73.21
C THR A 198 -44.08 -13.43 74.42
N GLY A 199 -44.44 -12.98 75.62
CA GLY A 199 -43.65 -13.15 76.84
C GLY A 199 -42.40 -12.25 76.88
N LEU A 200 -42.23 -11.37 75.89
CA LEU A 200 -41.09 -10.47 75.81
C LEU A 200 -41.29 -9.26 76.72
N LYS A 201 -40.22 -8.83 77.38
CA LYS A 201 -40.21 -7.64 78.22
C LYS A 201 -39.78 -6.43 77.39
N HIS A 202 -40.62 -5.40 77.35
CA HIS A 202 -40.37 -4.13 76.68
C HIS A 202 -40.13 -3.03 77.72
N TYR A 203 -39.17 -2.15 77.46
CA TYR A 203 -38.86 -1.00 78.31
C TYR A 203 -39.48 0.28 77.76
N ALA A 204 -39.68 1.26 78.63
CA ALA A 204 -40.22 2.56 78.24
C ALA A 204 -39.36 3.21 77.13
N GLY A 205 -39.99 3.59 76.03
CA GLY A 205 -39.37 4.14 74.83
C GLY A 205 -38.93 3.12 73.78
N ASP A 206 -39.08 1.81 74.04
CA ASP A 206 -38.75 0.78 73.05
C ASP A 206 -39.72 0.79 71.87
N ALA A 207 -39.17 0.57 70.68
CA ALA A 207 -39.93 0.18 69.50
C ALA A 207 -39.94 -1.35 69.37
N TYR A 208 -41.12 -1.92 69.15
CA TYR A 208 -41.37 -3.36 69.03
C TYR A 208 -42.47 -3.61 67.99
N MET A 209 -42.88 -4.87 67.83
CA MET A 209 -43.89 -5.24 66.85
C MET A 209 -44.86 -6.32 67.34
N TYR A 210 -46.09 -6.26 66.83
CA TYR A 210 -47.07 -7.35 66.90
C TYR A 210 -47.08 -8.14 65.59
N VAL A 211 -46.68 -9.41 65.64
CA VAL A 211 -46.60 -10.32 64.47
C VAL A 211 -47.72 -11.36 64.47
N THR A 212 -48.34 -11.60 65.61
CA THR A 212 -49.39 -12.62 65.74
C THR A 212 -50.64 -12.19 64.98
N GLU A 213 -51.11 -13.05 64.07
CA GLU A 213 -52.32 -12.80 63.29
C GLU A 213 -53.54 -12.61 64.21
N GLY A 214 -54.38 -11.62 63.90
CA GLY A 214 -55.59 -11.34 64.66
C GLY A 214 -55.82 -9.87 65.00
N MET A 215 -56.80 -9.64 65.87
CA MET A 215 -57.15 -8.31 66.35
C MET A 215 -56.37 -7.97 67.62
N HIS A 216 -55.65 -6.86 67.58
CA HIS A 216 -54.85 -6.35 68.70
C HIS A 216 -55.38 -5.00 69.15
N PHE A 217 -55.61 -4.89 70.45
CA PHE A 217 -55.92 -3.63 71.10
C PHE A 217 -54.65 -3.08 71.71
N LEU A 218 -54.26 -1.89 71.28
CA LEU A 218 -53.12 -1.18 71.86
C LEU A 218 -53.51 -0.66 73.24
N GLN A 219 -52.67 -0.92 74.22
CA GLN A 219 -52.83 -0.42 75.58
C GLN A 219 -52.69 1.10 75.62
N SER A 220 -53.13 1.72 76.72
CA SER A 220 -53.09 3.19 76.91
C SER A 220 -51.67 3.79 76.85
N PHE A 221 -50.63 2.99 77.11
CA PHE A 221 -49.22 3.37 77.02
C PHE A 221 -48.57 2.99 75.69
N GLU A 222 -49.28 2.31 74.79
CA GLU A 222 -48.78 1.89 73.50
C GLU A 222 -49.25 2.85 72.41
N SER A 223 -48.38 3.16 71.46
CA SER A 223 -48.72 3.96 70.28
C SER A 223 -48.35 3.23 69.00
N LEU A 224 -49.26 3.22 68.02
CA LEU A 224 -49.01 2.69 66.69
C LEU A 224 -48.09 3.65 65.93
N GLN A 225 -47.02 3.12 65.36
CA GLN A 225 -46.17 3.84 64.41
C GLN A 225 -46.63 3.61 62.98
N CYS A 226 -46.71 2.34 62.55
CA CYS A 226 -47.18 1.96 61.22
C CYS A 226 -47.56 0.47 61.14
N VAL A 227 -48.17 0.08 60.02
CA VAL A 227 -48.35 -1.32 59.62
C VAL A 227 -47.28 -1.64 58.58
N THR A 228 -46.57 -2.75 58.76
CA THR A 228 -45.46 -3.15 57.88
C THR A 228 -45.73 -4.50 57.26
N GLU A 229 -45.64 -4.57 55.94
CA GLU A 229 -45.76 -5.82 55.18
C GLU A 229 -44.42 -6.56 55.16
N GLY A 230 -44.50 -7.89 55.15
CA GLY A 230 -43.37 -8.79 55.08
C GLY A 230 -42.83 -8.96 53.68
N ILE A 231 -41.53 -9.22 53.59
CA ILE A 231 -40.83 -9.50 52.34
C ILE A 231 -40.96 -11.00 52.06
N VAL A 232 -41.66 -11.36 50.99
CA VAL A 232 -41.79 -12.74 50.54
C VAL A 232 -40.47 -13.20 49.90
N LEU A 233 -39.90 -14.28 50.41
CA LEU A 233 -38.62 -14.83 49.95
C LEU A 233 -38.83 -16.02 49.04
N SER A 234 -38.18 -15.96 47.88
CA SER A 234 -38.06 -17.09 46.97
C SER A 234 -36.91 -18.02 47.40
N THR A 235 -36.88 -19.24 46.87
CA THR A 235 -35.80 -20.21 47.15
C THR A 235 -34.43 -19.78 46.61
N GLU A 236 -34.41 -18.77 45.73
CA GLU A 236 -33.23 -18.23 45.07
C GLU A 236 -32.72 -16.93 45.71
N GLU A 237 -33.47 -16.36 46.67
CA GLU A 237 -33.17 -15.08 47.29
C GLU A 237 -33.05 -15.20 48.81
N GLY A 238 -32.07 -14.49 49.37
CA GLY A 238 -31.89 -14.31 50.80
C GLY A 238 -31.69 -12.84 51.13
N LEU A 239 -31.92 -12.47 52.38
CA LEU A 239 -31.77 -11.10 52.86
C LEU A 239 -30.63 -11.01 53.87
N HIS A 240 -29.72 -10.05 53.66
CA HIS A 240 -28.80 -9.59 54.69
C HIS A 240 -29.45 -8.45 55.46
N VAL A 241 -29.67 -8.66 56.75
CA VAL A 241 -30.35 -7.73 57.64
C VAL A 241 -29.42 -7.39 58.79
N GLN A 242 -29.31 -6.09 59.11
CA GLN A 242 -28.48 -5.60 60.20
C GLN A 242 -29.36 -4.91 61.26
N PRO A 243 -29.39 -5.41 62.50
CA PRO A 243 -30.05 -4.74 63.62
C PRO A 243 -29.32 -3.45 64.02
N ALA A 244 -30.03 -2.33 64.16
CA ALA A 244 -29.51 -1.09 64.72
C ALA A 244 -29.41 -1.12 66.26
N LYS A 245 -30.20 -1.97 66.91
CA LYS A 245 -30.18 -2.19 68.37
C LYS A 245 -30.32 -3.68 68.67
N THR A 246 -29.84 -4.11 69.82
CA THR A 246 -30.01 -5.48 70.30
C THR A 246 -31.46 -5.73 70.70
N TYR A 247 -32.08 -6.80 70.20
CA TYR A 247 -33.45 -7.19 70.55
C TYR A 247 -33.63 -8.71 70.51
N ALA A 248 -34.62 -9.22 71.26
CA ALA A 248 -35.07 -10.60 71.17
C ALA A 248 -36.07 -10.73 70.02
N ASP A 249 -35.82 -11.64 69.09
CA ASP A 249 -36.58 -11.72 67.83
C ASP A 249 -38.02 -12.21 68.08
N PRO A 250 -39.06 -11.38 67.85
CA PRO A 250 -40.46 -11.75 68.15
C PRO A 250 -41.07 -12.66 67.09
N ARG A 251 -40.40 -12.88 65.94
CA ARG A 251 -40.93 -13.58 64.77
C ARG A 251 -40.70 -15.09 64.86
N THR A 252 -41.64 -15.90 64.38
CA THR A 252 -41.49 -17.35 64.26
C THR A 252 -40.69 -17.70 62.98
N PRO A 253 -39.70 -18.62 63.02
CA PRO A 253 -39.34 -19.53 64.12
C PRO A 253 -38.30 -18.99 65.12
N PHE A 254 -37.73 -17.80 64.90
CA PHE A 254 -36.63 -17.26 65.69
C PHE A 254 -36.96 -17.06 67.17
N ARG A 255 -38.21 -16.70 67.47
CA ARG A 255 -38.76 -16.60 68.83
C ARG A 255 -38.69 -17.91 69.59
N GLU A 256 -39.10 -19.02 68.97
CA GLU A 256 -39.09 -20.35 69.59
C GLU A 256 -37.66 -20.84 69.86
N GLY A 257 -36.73 -20.44 68.99
CA GLY A 257 -35.29 -20.66 69.18
C GLY A 257 -34.63 -19.72 70.19
N GLY A 258 -35.36 -18.76 70.77
CA GLY A 258 -34.81 -17.80 71.73
C GLY A 258 -33.71 -16.90 71.16
N ILE A 259 -33.77 -16.60 69.85
CA ILE A 259 -32.68 -15.91 69.15
C ILE A 259 -32.65 -14.43 69.54
N ILE A 260 -31.47 -13.98 69.98
CA ILE A 260 -31.19 -12.58 70.28
C ILE A 260 -30.37 -12.00 69.14
N ARG A 261 -30.88 -10.95 68.50
CA ARG A 261 -30.19 -10.20 67.46
C ARG A 261 -29.38 -9.10 68.14
N LYS A 262 -28.05 -9.10 67.98
CA LYS A 262 -27.19 -8.06 68.55
C LYS A 262 -27.07 -6.86 67.62
N ALA A 263 -26.88 -5.68 68.20
CA ALA A 263 -26.67 -4.45 67.45
C ALA A 263 -25.46 -4.57 66.50
N ASP A 264 -25.61 -4.09 65.27
CA ASP A 264 -24.63 -4.05 64.20
C ASP A 264 -24.06 -5.40 63.73
N GLU A 265 -24.60 -6.53 64.19
CA GLU A 265 -24.25 -7.86 63.70
C GLU A 265 -25.22 -8.29 62.58
N PRO A 266 -24.81 -8.24 61.29
CA PRO A 266 -25.68 -8.63 60.20
C PRO A 266 -25.92 -10.14 60.18
N PHE A 267 -27.13 -10.55 59.82
CA PHE A 267 -27.53 -11.94 59.69
C PHE A 267 -28.21 -12.19 58.34
N LEU A 268 -28.22 -13.46 57.91
CA LEU A 268 -28.88 -13.92 56.70
C LEU A 268 -30.24 -14.53 57.02
N VAL A 269 -31.25 -14.17 56.23
CA VAL A 269 -32.58 -14.79 56.23
C VAL A 269 -32.82 -15.43 54.87
N THR A 270 -33.27 -16.68 54.85
CA THR A 270 -33.61 -17.43 53.64
C THR A 270 -35.05 -17.93 53.70
N SER A 271 -35.61 -18.33 52.54
CA SER A 271 -36.96 -18.92 52.46
C SER A 271 -37.15 -20.15 53.36
N ASP A 272 -36.08 -20.94 53.55
CA ASP A 272 -36.10 -22.17 54.34
C ASP A 272 -36.28 -21.88 55.84
N MET A 273 -35.82 -20.71 56.30
CA MET A 273 -36.01 -20.24 57.67
C MET A 273 -37.38 -19.57 57.84
N CYS A 274 -37.71 -18.64 56.94
CA CYS A 274 -38.92 -17.83 57.02
C CYS A 274 -39.33 -17.39 55.61
N ALA A 275 -40.43 -17.94 55.08
CA ALA A 275 -40.89 -17.66 53.72
C ALA A 275 -41.39 -16.21 53.53
N CYS A 276 -41.83 -15.55 54.59
CA CYS A 276 -42.25 -14.14 54.57
C CYS A 276 -41.65 -13.43 55.78
N PHE A 277 -40.63 -12.61 55.55
CA PHE A 277 -39.86 -11.98 56.61
C PHE A 277 -40.28 -10.52 56.80
N VAL A 278 -40.89 -10.22 57.95
CA VAL A 278 -41.25 -8.85 58.33
C VAL A 278 -40.08 -8.19 59.04
N LEU A 279 -39.68 -6.98 58.63
CA LEU A 279 -38.55 -6.26 59.24
C LEU A 279 -38.91 -5.73 60.63
N HIS A 280 -37.98 -5.86 61.58
CA HIS A 280 -38.07 -5.21 62.90
C HIS A 280 -37.95 -3.69 62.77
N PRO A 281 -38.58 -2.87 63.64
CA PRO A 281 -38.31 -1.44 63.71
C PRO A 281 -36.82 -1.07 63.80
N TYR A 282 -36.01 -1.99 64.34
CA TYR A 282 -34.55 -1.84 64.43
C TYR A 282 -33.79 -2.51 63.29
N ASP A 283 -34.43 -3.27 62.42
CA ASP A 283 -33.75 -3.92 61.31
C ASP A 283 -33.53 -2.95 60.15
N LYS A 284 -32.31 -2.95 59.63
CA LYS A 284 -31.97 -2.32 58.36
C LYS A 284 -31.67 -3.40 57.34
N LEU A 285 -32.41 -3.42 56.25
CA LEU A 285 -32.09 -4.28 55.10
C LEU A 285 -30.81 -3.77 54.43
N VAL A 286 -29.75 -4.59 54.40
CA VAL A 286 -28.45 -4.23 53.83
C VAL A 286 -28.38 -4.62 52.35
N LYS A 287 -28.70 -5.89 52.04
CA LYS A 287 -28.52 -6.45 50.70
C LYS A 287 -29.43 -7.66 50.48
N THR A 288 -29.97 -7.79 49.27
CA THR A 288 -30.57 -9.04 48.80
C THR A 288 -29.49 -9.89 48.12
N VAL A 289 -29.34 -11.15 48.52
CA VAL A 289 -28.31 -12.08 48.05
C VAL A 289 -28.96 -13.19 47.27
N LYS A 290 -28.35 -13.55 46.15
CA LYS A 290 -28.80 -14.67 45.32
C LYS A 290 -28.16 -15.98 45.77
N ARG A 291 -28.90 -17.07 45.64
CA ARG A 291 -28.40 -18.42 45.86
C ARG A 291 -27.32 -18.73 44.83
N THR A 292 -26.16 -19.18 45.30
CA THR A 292 -25.05 -19.60 44.44
C THR A 292 -25.13 -21.11 44.28
N HIS A 293 -25.16 -21.55 43.02
CA HIS A 293 -25.21 -22.97 42.67
C HIS A 293 -23.85 -23.41 42.13
N VAL A 294 -23.22 -24.37 42.79
CA VAL A 294 -21.94 -24.95 42.37
C VAL A 294 -22.16 -26.43 42.05
N SER A 295 -22.04 -26.80 40.77
CA SER A 295 -22.12 -28.19 40.34
C SER A 295 -20.87 -28.99 40.71
N ALA A 296 -20.91 -30.32 40.62
CA ALA A 296 -19.75 -31.20 40.83
C ALA A 296 -18.55 -30.91 39.89
N ALA A 297 -18.78 -30.30 38.73
CA ALA A 297 -17.74 -29.91 37.78
C ALA A 297 -17.29 -28.44 37.94
N GLN A 298 -17.74 -27.78 39.01
CA GLN A 298 -17.42 -26.38 39.33
C GLN A 298 -16.92 -26.28 40.76
N TYR A 299 -16.21 -25.19 41.04
CA TYR A 299 -15.80 -24.81 42.37
C TYR A 299 -15.96 -23.30 42.56
N ALA A 300 -16.25 -22.88 43.78
CA ALA A 300 -16.27 -21.48 44.15
C ALA A 300 -15.29 -21.26 45.30
N VAL A 301 -14.55 -20.15 45.24
CA VAL A 301 -13.61 -19.76 46.31
C VAL A 301 -14.27 -18.65 47.12
N ILE A 302 -14.59 -18.94 48.37
CA ILE A 302 -15.14 -17.97 49.33
C ILE A 302 -13.97 -17.36 50.09
N LEU A 303 -13.90 -16.02 50.06
CA LEU A 303 -12.98 -15.22 50.86
C LEU A 303 -13.66 -14.81 52.17
N ASN A 304 -12.87 -14.78 53.24
CA ASN A 304 -13.34 -14.47 54.60
C ASN A 304 -14.49 -15.37 55.06
N PRO A 305 -14.37 -16.71 54.95
CA PRO A 305 -15.45 -17.62 55.30
C PRO A 305 -15.84 -17.44 56.78
N VAL A 306 -17.15 -17.47 57.03
CA VAL A 306 -17.71 -17.35 58.38
C VAL A 306 -17.91 -18.76 58.93
N GLY A 307 -17.18 -19.05 60.00
CA GLY A 307 -17.24 -20.33 60.71
C GLY A 307 -18.62 -20.59 61.33
N ASP A 308 -18.82 -21.80 61.86
CA ASP A 308 -20.06 -22.16 62.55
C ASP A 308 -20.28 -21.36 63.84
N ASP A 309 -19.19 -20.85 64.43
CA ASP A 309 -19.18 -19.95 65.59
C ASP A 309 -19.62 -18.51 65.25
N GLY A 310 -19.92 -18.21 63.98
CA GLY A 310 -20.34 -16.89 63.51
C GLY A 310 -19.20 -15.88 63.30
N ASN A 311 -17.95 -16.27 63.60
CA ASN A 311 -16.77 -15.42 63.43
C ASN A 311 -16.24 -15.47 61.98
N VAL A 312 -15.91 -14.28 61.44
CA VAL A 312 -15.30 -14.11 60.11
C VAL A 312 -13.81 -14.45 60.19
N SER A 313 -13.36 -15.43 59.40
CA SER A 313 -11.93 -15.75 59.29
C SER A 313 -11.25 -14.82 58.28
N VAL A 314 -10.88 -13.62 58.72
CA VAL A 314 -10.31 -12.57 57.85
C VAL A 314 -9.01 -13.04 57.19
N GLY A 315 -8.93 -12.95 55.86
CA GLY A 315 -7.77 -13.36 55.07
C GLY A 315 -7.72 -14.85 54.73
N ALA A 316 -8.62 -15.67 55.29
CA ALA A 316 -8.75 -17.07 54.92
C ALA A 316 -9.57 -17.24 53.63
N ARG A 317 -9.36 -18.38 52.95
CA ARG A 317 -10.10 -18.81 51.77
C ARG A 317 -10.63 -20.21 51.98
N LYS A 318 -11.83 -20.48 51.47
CA LYS A 318 -12.49 -21.79 51.53
C LYS A 318 -13.03 -22.14 50.15
N ILE A 319 -12.67 -23.30 49.65
CA ILE A 319 -13.17 -23.84 48.39
C ILE A 319 -14.38 -24.70 48.67
N VAL A 320 -15.40 -24.49 47.84
CA VAL A 320 -16.68 -25.19 47.94
C VAL A 320 -17.00 -25.80 46.59
N THR A 321 -17.40 -27.07 46.60
CA THR A 321 -17.74 -27.88 45.42
C THR A 321 -19.06 -28.61 45.65
N ASP A 322 -19.83 -28.87 44.59
CA ASP A 322 -21.07 -29.67 44.60
C ASP A 322 -22.10 -29.28 45.69
N THR A 323 -22.32 -27.99 45.88
CA THR A 323 -23.29 -27.49 46.86
C THR A 323 -24.01 -26.24 46.38
N THR A 324 -25.15 -25.96 47.00
CA THR A 324 -25.90 -24.72 46.81
C THR A 324 -25.91 -23.96 48.12
N PHE A 325 -25.51 -22.69 48.11
CA PHE A 325 -25.39 -21.91 49.33
C PHE A 325 -25.66 -20.42 49.07
N PHE A 326 -25.94 -19.69 50.14
CA PHE A 326 -25.97 -18.23 50.15
C PHE A 326 -24.70 -17.72 50.81
N LEU A 327 -24.12 -16.65 50.27
CA LEU A 327 -23.00 -15.97 50.93
C LEU A 327 -23.47 -15.39 52.25
N LYS A 328 -22.81 -15.74 53.35
CA LYS A 328 -23.07 -15.16 54.66
C LYS A 328 -22.60 -13.69 54.67
N PRO A 329 -23.14 -12.84 55.56
CA PRO A 329 -22.65 -11.47 55.71
C PRO A 329 -21.15 -11.44 55.99
N GLY A 330 -20.39 -10.70 55.18
CA GLY A 330 -18.93 -10.62 55.27
C GLY A 330 -18.16 -11.57 54.32
N GLU A 331 -18.84 -12.59 53.77
CA GLU A 331 -18.25 -13.46 52.75
C GLU A 331 -18.33 -12.82 51.36
N THR A 332 -17.27 -13.01 50.58
CA THR A 332 -17.23 -12.62 49.17
C THR A 332 -16.65 -13.76 48.33
N LEU A 333 -16.97 -13.80 47.03
CA LEU A 333 -16.34 -14.75 46.11
C LEU A 333 -15.05 -14.14 45.54
N GLU A 334 -14.00 -14.94 45.36
CA GLU A 334 -12.74 -14.50 44.75
C GLU A 334 -12.92 -14.09 43.28
N LYS A 335 -13.73 -14.86 42.54
CA LYS A 335 -14.26 -14.49 41.23
C LYS A 335 -15.78 -14.44 41.37
N ASP A 336 -16.45 -13.41 40.85
CA ASP A 336 -17.89 -13.15 41.04
C ASP A 336 -18.84 -14.31 40.67
N HIS A 337 -18.32 -15.34 39.98
CA HIS A 337 -19.05 -16.54 39.60
C HIS A 337 -18.25 -17.82 39.95
N PRO A 338 -18.93 -18.98 40.14
CA PRO A 338 -18.28 -20.27 40.23
C PRO A 338 -17.40 -20.55 39.01
N GLN A 339 -16.24 -21.16 39.23
CA GLN A 339 -15.27 -21.52 38.21
C GLN A 339 -15.45 -22.98 37.82
N ALA A 340 -15.17 -23.32 36.56
CA ALA A 340 -15.14 -24.71 36.13
C ALA A 340 -13.90 -25.41 36.71
N ALA A 341 -14.03 -26.69 37.03
CA ALA A 341 -12.89 -27.55 37.32
C ALA A 341 -11.95 -27.60 36.10
N TYR A 342 -10.64 -27.69 36.35
CA TYR A 342 -9.66 -27.79 35.28
C TYR A 342 -9.66 -29.20 34.71
N LEU A 343 -10.25 -29.38 33.53
CA LEU A 343 -10.19 -30.65 32.81
C LEU A 343 -8.89 -30.70 32.00
N LEU A 344 -7.92 -31.49 32.46
CA LEU A 344 -6.60 -31.59 31.85
C LEU A 344 -6.49 -32.87 31.01
N CYS A 345 -6.04 -32.73 29.77
CA CYS A 345 -5.67 -33.86 28.91
C CYS A 345 -4.26 -34.41 29.26
N GLU A 346 -3.88 -35.58 28.72
CA GLU A 346 -2.57 -36.23 28.97
C GLU A 346 -1.33 -35.34 28.79
N GLN A 347 -1.40 -34.35 27.90
CA GLN A 347 -0.27 -33.47 27.57
C GLN A 347 -0.42 -32.05 28.14
N GLU A 348 -1.49 -31.80 28.90
CA GLU A 348 -1.75 -30.50 29.53
C GLU A 348 -1.41 -30.54 31.02
N ALA A 349 -1.03 -29.39 31.56
CA ALA A 349 -0.75 -29.26 32.98
C ALA A 349 -1.19 -27.91 33.52
N VAL A 350 -1.44 -27.83 34.82
CA VAL A 350 -1.70 -26.55 35.52
C VAL A 350 -0.55 -26.26 36.46
N LEU A 351 -0.07 -25.01 36.45
CA LEU A 351 0.93 -24.55 37.41
C LEU A 351 0.23 -24.13 38.69
N VAL A 352 0.63 -24.75 39.80
CA VAL A 352 0.06 -24.49 41.12
C VAL A 352 1.15 -23.96 42.04
N THR A 353 0.81 -23.01 42.90
CA THR A 353 1.64 -22.51 43.99
C THR A 353 0.97 -22.83 45.33
N ALA A 354 1.76 -23.24 46.33
CA ALA A 354 1.30 -23.36 47.70
C ALA A 354 1.17 -21.97 48.36
N LEU A 355 0.12 -21.79 49.16
CA LEU A 355 -0.14 -20.59 49.99
C LEU A 355 0.16 -20.80 51.48
N GLY A 356 0.59 -22.01 51.84
CA GLY A 356 0.86 -22.44 53.20
C GLY A 356 1.43 -23.83 53.21
N ASN A 357 1.93 -24.28 54.37
CA ASN A 357 2.56 -25.59 54.49
C ASN A 357 1.48 -26.68 54.61
N PHE A 358 1.52 -27.67 53.72
CA PHE A 358 0.62 -28.84 53.80
C PHE A 358 1.23 -30.06 53.11
N THR A 359 0.71 -31.24 53.47
CA THR A 359 1.04 -32.50 52.80
C THR A 359 0.11 -32.71 51.61
N ASP A 360 0.64 -32.65 50.40
CA ASP A 360 -0.12 -32.86 49.19
C ASP A 360 -0.40 -34.35 48.98
N SER A 361 -1.63 -34.77 49.28
CA SER A 361 -2.12 -36.13 49.08
C SER A 361 -2.59 -36.43 47.66
N SER A 362 -2.59 -35.43 46.76
CA SER A 362 -2.95 -35.64 45.35
C SER A 362 -1.85 -36.38 44.57
N CYS A 363 -0.62 -36.35 45.09
CA CYS A 363 0.53 -37.06 44.54
C CYS A 363 0.77 -38.38 45.27
N THR A 364 1.25 -39.41 44.55
CA THR A 364 1.69 -40.69 45.15
C THR A 364 3.17 -40.93 44.82
N PRO A 365 4.08 -40.97 45.82
CA PRO A 365 3.86 -40.76 47.26
C PRO A 365 3.48 -39.30 47.62
N PRO A 366 2.84 -39.07 48.80
CA PRO A 366 2.51 -37.72 49.26
C PRO A 366 3.76 -36.85 49.38
N VAL A 367 3.66 -35.59 48.97
CA VAL A 367 4.78 -34.63 48.96
C VAL A 367 4.51 -33.53 49.98
N GLU A 368 5.49 -33.22 50.82
CA GLU A 368 5.43 -32.05 51.69
C GLU A 368 5.66 -30.78 50.86
N ARG A 369 4.68 -29.87 50.84
CA ARG A 369 4.75 -28.59 50.14
C ARG A 369 4.87 -27.48 51.17
N TYR A 370 5.80 -26.57 50.93
CA TYR A 370 6.00 -25.36 51.73
C TYR A 370 5.39 -24.16 51.04
N ASP A 371 5.07 -23.11 51.81
CA ASP A 371 4.55 -21.86 51.27
C ASP A 371 5.45 -21.30 50.15
N GLY A 372 4.85 -20.97 49.01
CA GLY A 372 5.55 -20.51 47.81
C GLY A 372 6.09 -21.58 46.86
N ASP A 373 6.08 -22.87 47.24
CA ASP A 373 6.48 -23.96 46.33
C ASP A 373 5.60 -23.98 45.08
N ARG A 374 6.21 -24.21 43.91
CA ARG A 374 5.51 -24.31 42.62
C ARG A 374 5.71 -25.67 41.98
N TRP A 375 4.63 -26.26 41.48
CA TRP A 375 4.69 -27.53 40.76
C TRP A 375 3.61 -27.61 39.67
N LEU A 376 3.75 -28.61 38.80
CA LEU A 376 2.79 -28.90 37.75
C LEU A 376 1.89 -30.06 38.17
N VAL A 377 0.59 -29.88 37.96
CA VAL A 377 -0.40 -30.96 38.00
C VAL A 377 -0.65 -31.39 36.57
N TYR A 378 -0.28 -32.63 36.23
CA TYR A 378 -0.42 -33.19 34.89
C TYR A 378 -1.78 -33.86 34.69
N GLY A 379 -2.33 -33.79 33.48
CA GLY A 379 -3.46 -34.63 33.08
C GLY A 379 -3.04 -36.08 32.77
N PRO A 380 -4.00 -36.99 32.49
CA PRO A 380 -5.42 -36.72 32.34
C PRO A 380 -6.16 -36.74 33.68
N CYS A 381 -6.64 -35.60 34.15
CA CYS A 381 -7.41 -35.52 35.40
C CYS A 381 -8.36 -34.30 35.42
N SER A 382 -9.37 -34.36 36.28
CA SER A 382 -10.17 -33.18 36.66
C SER A 382 -9.57 -32.60 37.93
N PHE A 383 -8.97 -31.42 37.83
CA PHE A 383 -8.28 -30.77 38.92
C PHE A 383 -9.10 -29.61 39.48
N ILE A 384 -9.31 -29.62 40.80
CA ILE A 384 -9.85 -28.49 41.57
C ILE A 384 -8.79 -28.14 42.62
N PRO A 385 -8.33 -26.87 42.69
CA PRO A 385 -7.35 -26.48 43.69
C PRO A 385 -7.92 -26.68 45.11
N SER A 386 -7.05 -26.96 46.08
CA SER A 386 -7.42 -26.98 47.51
C SER A 386 -7.33 -25.59 48.14
N ASP A 387 -7.78 -25.45 49.38
CA ASP A 387 -7.76 -24.18 50.14
C ASP A 387 -6.36 -23.55 50.20
N LEU A 388 -5.29 -24.37 50.13
CA LEU A 388 -3.90 -23.92 50.21
C LEU A 388 -3.17 -23.91 48.86
N MET A 389 -3.88 -24.18 47.75
CA MET A 389 -3.32 -24.20 46.40
C MET A 389 -3.87 -23.06 45.55
N ARG A 390 -3.01 -22.27 44.92
CA ARG A 390 -3.43 -21.26 43.93
C ARG A 390 -2.90 -21.61 42.56
N VAL A 391 -3.78 -21.57 41.55
CA VAL A 391 -3.37 -21.71 40.15
C VAL A 391 -2.67 -20.42 39.72
N VAL A 392 -1.47 -20.56 39.15
CA VAL A 392 -0.66 -19.45 38.65
C VAL A 392 -0.87 -19.33 37.15
N PRO A 393 -1.58 -18.29 36.67
CA PRO A 393 -1.73 -18.07 35.24
C PRO A 393 -0.38 -17.70 34.60
N ASN A 394 -0.25 -17.99 33.31
CA ASN A 394 0.86 -17.50 32.51
C ASN A 394 0.82 -15.97 32.45
N ALA A 395 1.92 -15.32 32.84
CA ALA A 395 2.01 -13.86 32.96
C ALA A 395 1.71 -13.12 31.64
N LYS A 396 1.93 -13.74 30.48
CA LYS A 396 1.71 -13.11 29.17
C LYS A 396 0.36 -13.43 28.55
N SER A 397 0.01 -14.72 28.50
CA SER A 397 -1.23 -15.16 27.84
C SER A 397 -2.45 -15.11 28.76
N GLY A 398 -2.26 -14.97 30.08
CA GLY A 398 -3.31 -15.12 31.09
C GLY A 398 -3.84 -16.55 31.20
N ALA A 399 -3.30 -17.51 30.44
CA ALA A 399 -3.77 -18.88 30.43
C ALA A 399 -3.39 -19.60 31.73
N GLU A 400 -4.38 -20.16 32.41
CA GLU A 400 -4.21 -20.95 33.63
C GLU A 400 -3.73 -22.39 33.33
N VAL A 401 -4.02 -22.90 32.12
CA VAL A 401 -3.58 -24.22 31.65
C VAL A 401 -2.35 -24.06 30.75
N ARG A 402 -1.28 -24.78 31.09
CA ARG A 402 -0.08 -24.91 30.28
C ARG A 402 -0.29 -26.01 29.24
N ARG A 403 -0.12 -25.62 27.98
CA ARG A 403 -0.11 -26.51 26.83
C ARG A 403 1.32 -26.67 26.33
N PRO A 404 1.66 -27.82 25.76
CA PRO A 404 3.00 -28.04 25.27
C PRO A 404 3.16 -27.29 23.93
N TYR A 405 4.36 -26.76 23.71
CA TYR A 405 4.72 -26.07 22.50
C TYR A 405 5.12 -27.10 21.45
N LEU A 406 4.35 -27.16 20.36
CA LEU A 406 4.68 -27.95 19.18
C LEU A 406 5.77 -27.21 18.39
N LEU A 407 6.98 -27.76 18.41
CA LEU A 407 8.13 -27.24 17.69
C LEU A 407 8.43 -28.15 16.51
N SER A 408 8.34 -27.61 15.30
CA SER A 408 8.68 -28.32 14.06
C SER A 408 10.19 -28.30 13.76
N GLU A 409 10.62 -28.98 12.71
CA GLU A 409 12.03 -28.97 12.31
C GLU A 409 12.56 -27.56 12.01
N GLY A 410 13.55 -27.14 12.81
CA GLY A 410 14.16 -25.81 12.86
C GLY A 410 13.20 -24.66 13.17
N GLU A 411 12.16 -24.96 13.95
CA GLU A 411 11.65 -24.01 14.93
C GLU A 411 12.37 -24.20 16.27
N GLY A 412 12.26 -23.23 17.16
CA GLY A 412 12.67 -23.40 18.54
C GLY A 412 11.92 -22.48 19.49
N LEU A 413 12.14 -22.67 20.79
CA LEU A 413 11.54 -21.88 21.86
C LEU A 413 12.62 -21.40 22.82
N TYR A 414 12.62 -20.11 23.15
CA TYR A 414 13.48 -19.62 24.21
C TYR A 414 12.80 -19.80 25.56
N VAL A 415 13.50 -20.48 26.45
CA VAL A 415 13.02 -20.78 27.79
C VAL A 415 14.02 -20.24 28.80
N ARG A 416 13.52 -19.50 29.78
CA ARG A 416 14.28 -19.04 30.93
C ARG A 416 13.83 -19.82 32.16
N ASN A 417 14.79 -20.34 32.91
CA ASN A 417 14.51 -20.85 34.24
C ASN A 417 14.46 -19.66 35.22
N SER A 418 13.33 -19.48 35.91
CA SER A 418 13.09 -18.36 36.82
C SER A 418 13.93 -18.42 38.11
N VAL A 419 14.42 -19.61 38.49
CA VAL A 419 15.26 -19.80 39.69
C VAL A 419 16.73 -19.49 39.39
N THR A 420 17.26 -20.09 38.31
CA THR A 420 18.68 -19.96 37.93
C THR A 420 18.95 -18.76 37.03
N GLY A 421 17.92 -18.19 36.40
CA GLY A 421 18.02 -17.13 35.40
C GLY A 421 18.59 -17.57 34.05
N VAL A 422 18.98 -18.84 33.90
CA VAL A 422 19.60 -19.36 32.67
C VAL A 422 18.57 -19.41 31.54
N VAL A 423 18.93 -18.82 30.40
CA VAL A 423 18.14 -18.85 29.17
C VAL A 423 18.75 -19.84 28.21
N ARG A 424 17.92 -20.67 27.58
CA ARG A 424 18.32 -21.63 26.54
C ARG A 424 17.32 -21.65 25.39
N CYS A 425 17.80 -22.04 24.22
CA CYS A 425 16.95 -22.30 23.05
C CYS A 425 16.69 -23.80 22.94
N ILE A 426 15.42 -24.18 22.86
CA ILE A 426 14.98 -25.57 22.67
C ILE A 426 14.61 -25.72 21.21
N SER A 427 15.38 -26.49 20.45
CA SER A 427 15.12 -26.76 19.04
C SER A 427 14.14 -27.91 18.85
N GLY A 428 13.26 -27.79 17.84
CA GLY A 428 12.44 -28.92 17.37
C GLY A 428 13.24 -29.95 16.57
N PRO A 429 12.62 -31.07 16.16
CA PRO A 429 11.22 -31.39 16.31
C PRO A 429 10.91 -32.02 17.68
N CYS A 430 10.12 -31.36 18.52
CA CYS A 430 9.67 -31.91 19.79
C CYS A 430 8.39 -31.22 20.29
N ASN A 431 7.67 -31.92 21.18
CA ASN A 431 6.55 -31.34 21.92
C ASN A 431 7.05 -30.95 23.32
N TYR A 432 7.23 -29.65 23.57
CA TYR A 432 7.89 -29.19 24.78
C TYR A 432 6.92 -28.54 25.76
N LEU A 433 6.71 -29.17 26.92
CA LEU A 433 5.95 -28.59 28.03
C LEU A 433 6.92 -27.91 29.01
N LEU A 434 6.70 -26.62 29.27
CA LEU A 434 7.50 -25.85 30.22
C LEU A 434 7.40 -26.43 31.63
N THR A 435 8.54 -26.66 32.28
CA THR A 435 8.60 -27.11 33.68
C THR A 435 8.13 -26.03 34.65
N ALA A 436 7.90 -26.38 35.92
CA ALA A 436 7.36 -25.46 36.93
C ALA A 436 8.19 -24.18 37.12
N GLU A 437 9.51 -24.30 36.93
CA GLU A 437 10.48 -23.21 37.06
C GLU A 437 10.76 -22.48 35.75
N GLU A 438 10.16 -22.93 34.65
CA GLU A 438 10.41 -22.39 33.33
C GLU A 438 9.31 -21.42 32.89
N GLU A 439 9.76 -20.35 32.25
CA GLU A 439 8.95 -19.36 31.58
C GLU A 439 9.49 -19.09 30.17
N VAL A 440 8.61 -18.60 29.29
CA VAL A 440 8.99 -18.22 27.94
C VAL A 440 9.76 -16.90 27.99
N TRP A 441 10.91 -16.86 27.33
CA TRP A 441 11.75 -15.67 27.26
C TRP A 441 11.70 -15.02 25.89
N GLU A 442 11.66 -13.70 25.85
CA GLU A 442 11.75 -12.94 24.60
C GLU A 442 13.18 -12.50 24.38
N LYS A 443 13.70 -12.81 23.19
CA LYS A 443 15.01 -12.31 22.79
C LYS A 443 14.91 -10.84 22.38
N PRO A 444 15.66 -9.91 23.02
CA PRO A 444 15.74 -8.55 22.54
C PRO A 444 16.55 -8.51 21.23
N LEU A 445 15.98 -7.90 20.19
CA LEU A 445 16.64 -7.67 18.91
C LEU A 445 16.83 -6.17 18.69
N SER A 446 17.86 -5.79 17.94
CA SER A 446 18.03 -4.40 17.54
C SER A 446 17.04 -4.03 16.43
N ALA A 447 16.62 -2.77 16.38
CA ALA A 447 15.65 -2.30 15.39
C ALA A 447 16.10 -2.52 13.93
N GLN A 448 17.42 -2.50 13.66
CA GLN A 448 17.97 -2.80 12.33
C GLN A 448 17.81 -4.28 11.98
N VAL A 449 18.11 -5.18 12.92
CA VAL A 449 17.97 -6.62 12.73
C VAL A 449 16.52 -7.00 12.50
N GLU A 450 15.59 -6.47 13.30
CA GLU A 450 14.15 -6.72 13.12
C GLU A 450 13.67 -6.33 11.72
N ARG A 451 14.09 -5.16 11.20
CA ARG A 451 13.71 -4.71 9.85
C ARG A 451 14.17 -5.69 8.78
N HIS A 452 15.41 -6.16 8.85
CA HIS A 452 15.95 -7.08 7.83
C HIS A 452 15.34 -8.48 7.91
N LEU A 453 15.03 -8.97 9.12
CA LEU A 453 14.32 -10.23 9.29
C LEU A 453 12.92 -10.16 8.65
N THR A 454 12.19 -9.05 8.83
CA THR A 454 10.86 -8.86 8.21
C THR A 454 10.93 -8.74 6.67
N GLN A 455 11.95 -8.07 6.13
CA GLN A 455 12.11 -7.88 4.67
C GLN A 455 12.45 -9.16 3.89
N LEU A 456 13.10 -10.14 4.53
CA LEU A 456 13.44 -11.42 3.90
C LEU A 456 12.26 -12.37 3.87
N ILE A 457 11.38 -12.32 4.88
CA ILE A 457 10.12 -13.08 4.89
C ILE A 457 9.23 -12.65 3.70
N SER A 458 9.25 -11.36 3.31
CA SER A 458 8.48 -10.88 2.15
C SER A 458 9.04 -11.30 0.79
N HIS A 459 10.33 -11.66 0.68
CA HIS A 459 10.92 -12.11 -0.59
C HIS A 459 10.67 -13.60 -0.89
N ALA A 460 10.45 -14.43 0.14
CA ALA A 460 10.01 -15.82 -0.04
C ALA A 460 8.55 -15.92 -0.53
N ALA A 461 7.75 -14.86 -0.36
CA ALA A 461 6.34 -14.78 -0.73
C ALA A 461 6.11 -14.22 -2.15
N TYR A 462 6.98 -14.48 -3.13
CA TYR A 462 6.75 -14.07 -4.52
C TYR A 462 5.88 -15.06 -5.33
N ILE A 463 5.21 -16.01 -4.67
CA ILE A 463 4.23 -16.91 -5.30
C ILE A 463 2.78 -16.61 -4.91
N GLU A 464 2.50 -15.74 -3.93
CA GLU A 464 1.11 -15.36 -3.65
C GLU A 464 0.93 -13.83 -3.66
N LEU A 465 0.23 -13.41 -4.71
CA LEU A 465 -0.42 -12.13 -4.89
C LEU A 465 -1.13 -11.64 -3.62
N VAL A 466 -1.01 -10.31 -3.40
CA VAL A 466 -1.99 -9.43 -2.75
C VAL A 466 -1.82 -9.16 -1.23
N HIS A 467 -1.80 -7.85 -0.95
CA HIS A 467 -1.90 -7.11 0.31
C HIS A 467 -0.60 -6.67 0.99
N GLU A 468 -0.37 -5.35 0.89
CA GLU A 468 0.21 -4.49 1.94
C GLU A 468 -0.52 -4.75 3.27
N SER A 469 -0.26 -5.90 3.88
CA SER A 469 -0.54 -6.11 5.28
C SER A 469 0.61 -5.46 6.04
N GLU A 470 0.23 -4.52 6.91
CA GLU A 470 1.11 -3.78 7.82
C GLU A 470 2.32 -4.63 8.22
N ARG A 471 3.52 -4.12 7.94
CA ARG A 471 4.80 -4.73 8.33
C ARG A 471 4.78 -4.92 9.86
N LYS A 472 4.31 -6.08 10.34
CA LYS A 472 4.28 -6.41 11.76
C LYS A 472 5.71 -6.47 12.23
N VAL A 473 6.14 -5.42 12.90
CA VAL A 473 7.35 -5.38 13.71
C VAL A 473 7.33 -6.63 14.59
N LEU A 474 8.45 -7.35 14.68
CA LEU A 474 8.59 -8.54 15.54
C LEU A 474 8.51 -8.21 17.05
N GLN A 475 8.19 -6.97 17.41
CA GLN A 475 8.05 -6.47 18.78
C GLN A 475 7.11 -7.38 19.59
N GLY A 476 7.66 -8.01 20.62
CA GLY A 476 6.92 -8.86 21.55
C GLY A 476 6.61 -10.28 21.04
N LYS A 477 7.20 -10.72 19.91
CA LYS A 477 6.99 -12.07 19.35
C LYS A 477 8.28 -12.85 19.12
N THR A 478 9.34 -12.53 19.85
CA THR A 478 10.64 -13.22 19.82
C THR A 478 10.75 -14.32 20.87
N GLU A 479 9.61 -14.89 21.27
CA GLU A 479 9.50 -16.06 22.15
C GLU A 479 10.00 -17.34 21.47
N ARG A 480 9.68 -17.46 20.18
CA ARG A 480 10.21 -18.52 19.34
C ARG A 480 11.62 -18.15 18.90
N ALA A 481 12.47 -19.16 18.79
CA ALA A 481 13.83 -19.03 18.29
C ALA A 481 13.80 -18.40 16.90
N VAL A 482 14.62 -17.37 16.70
CA VAL A 482 14.58 -16.53 15.50
C VAL A 482 15.27 -17.31 14.39
N PRO A 483 14.54 -17.77 13.36
CA PRO A 483 15.15 -18.44 12.23
C PRO A 483 15.62 -17.41 11.20
N TYR A 484 16.76 -17.68 10.59
CA TYR A 484 17.28 -16.90 9.48
C TYR A 484 17.69 -17.82 8.35
N HIS A 485 17.08 -17.64 7.18
CA HIS A 485 17.49 -18.33 5.96
C HIS A 485 18.51 -17.45 5.24
N ILE A 486 19.73 -17.95 5.15
CA ILE A 486 20.84 -17.21 4.55
C ILE A 486 20.75 -17.41 3.03
N PRO A 487 20.70 -16.35 2.21
CA PRO A 487 20.64 -16.48 0.75
C PRO A 487 21.83 -17.23 0.16
N TYR A 488 21.65 -17.82 -1.02
CA TYR A 488 22.75 -18.45 -1.77
C TYR A 488 23.92 -17.50 -1.98
N GLN A 489 25.14 -18.04 -2.01
CA GLN A 489 26.39 -17.27 -2.20
C GLN A 489 26.55 -16.12 -1.20
N SER A 490 26.04 -16.28 0.01
CA SER A 490 26.21 -15.30 1.07
C SER A 490 26.66 -15.96 2.36
N VAL A 491 27.18 -15.13 3.25
CA VAL A 491 27.69 -15.56 4.55
C VAL A 491 27.12 -14.65 5.62
N THR A 492 26.74 -15.24 6.75
CA THR A 492 26.31 -14.50 7.94
C THR A 492 27.26 -14.77 9.08
N GLN A 493 27.65 -13.70 9.77
CA GLN A 493 28.45 -13.76 10.99
C GLN A 493 27.56 -13.55 12.22
N LEU A 494 27.65 -14.49 13.15
CA LEU A 494 26.95 -14.46 14.44
C LEU A 494 27.97 -14.32 15.54
N TYR A 495 27.71 -13.45 16.50
CA TYR A 495 28.55 -13.27 17.67
C TYR A 495 27.81 -13.70 18.93
N ASN A 496 28.34 -14.68 19.65
CA ASN A 496 27.81 -15.09 20.94
C ASN A 496 28.48 -14.27 22.06
N TYR A 497 27.73 -13.42 22.74
CA TYR A 497 28.25 -12.52 23.78
C TYR A 497 28.65 -13.25 25.06
N LYS A 498 28.09 -14.44 25.31
CA LYS A 498 28.39 -15.22 26.51
C LYS A 498 29.65 -16.05 26.36
N THR A 499 29.86 -16.67 25.20
CA THR A 499 31.07 -17.48 24.91
C THR A 499 32.19 -16.66 24.25
N GLN A 500 31.89 -15.45 23.77
CA GLN A 500 32.78 -14.59 22.99
C GLN A 500 33.28 -15.23 21.67
N VAL A 501 32.54 -16.21 21.14
CA VAL A 501 32.88 -16.91 19.90
C VAL A 501 32.06 -16.37 18.73
N THR A 502 32.73 -16.16 17.60
CA THR A 502 32.09 -15.85 16.31
C THR A 502 31.78 -17.14 15.56
N ARG A 503 30.52 -17.37 15.21
CA ARG A 503 30.08 -18.45 14.33
C ARG A 503 29.79 -17.89 12.93
N ILE A 504 30.29 -18.57 11.90
CA ILE A 504 30.07 -18.19 10.50
C ILE A 504 29.28 -19.29 9.83
N VAL A 505 28.24 -18.89 9.10
CA VAL A 505 27.37 -19.82 8.39
C VAL A 505 27.19 -19.34 6.96
N PHE A 506 27.41 -20.26 6.02
CA PHE A 506 27.22 -20.05 4.59
C PHE A 506 25.75 -20.32 4.21
N GLY A 507 25.22 -19.55 3.27
CA GLY A 507 23.96 -19.88 2.62
C GLY A 507 24.12 -21.05 1.63
N PRO A 508 23.07 -21.84 1.38
CA PRO A 508 21.66 -21.59 1.70
C PRO A 508 21.19 -22.11 3.07
N ASP A 509 22.11 -22.40 4.00
CA ASP A 509 21.71 -23.01 5.27
C ASP A 509 20.80 -22.08 6.10
N ARG A 510 19.96 -22.72 6.92
CA ARG A 510 19.12 -22.02 7.90
C ARG A 510 19.79 -22.05 9.25
N VAL A 511 19.78 -20.90 9.91
CA VAL A 511 20.28 -20.72 11.27
C VAL A 511 19.15 -20.46 12.24
N LEU A 512 19.22 -21.09 13.41
CA LEU A 512 18.52 -20.64 14.60
C LEU A 512 19.48 -19.84 15.47
N LEU A 513 19.04 -18.66 15.88
CA LEU A 513 19.81 -17.79 16.78
C LEU A 513 19.76 -18.35 18.21
N GLU A 514 20.90 -18.40 18.89
CA GLU A 514 20.93 -18.72 20.33
C GLU A 514 20.54 -17.49 21.19
N PRO A 515 20.18 -17.69 22.48
CA PRO A 515 19.75 -16.60 23.35
C PRO A 515 20.77 -15.45 23.47
N ASP A 516 22.06 -15.80 23.52
CA ASP A 516 23.16 -14.84 23.68
C ASP A 516 23.88 -14.52 22.35
N GLU A 517 23.41 -15.07 21.22
CA GLU A 517 23.93 -14.77 19.88
C GLU A 517 23.26 -13.54 19.28
N ALA A 518 24.01 -12.75 18.51
CA ALA A 518 23.47 -11.68 17.69
C ALA A 518 24.05 -11.69 16.28
N PHE A 519 23.28 -11.17 15.32
CA PHE A 519 23.77 -10.93 13.97
C PHE A 519 24.78 -9.78 13.95
N THR A 520 25.86 -9.96 13.20
CA THR A 520 26.72 -8.85 12.80
C THR A 520 26.09 -8.18 11.59
N VAL A 521 25.63 -6.93 11.76
CA VAL A 521 25.01 -6.16 10.68
C VAL A 521 26.09 -5.63 9.75
N VAL A 522 26.00 -5.97 8.47
CA VAL A 522 26.87 -5.44 7.42
C VAL A 522 26.33 -4.08 7.01
N SER A 523 27.20 -3.07 6.94
CA SER A 523 26.85 -1.72 6.51
C SER A 523 27.78 -1.27 5.39
N LEU A 524 27.23 -1.15 4.18
CA LEU A 524 27.98 -0.87 2.96
C LEU A 524 27.60 0.49 2.37
N SER A 525 28.56 1.11 1.70
CA SER A 525 28.33 2.28 0.87
C SER A 525 27.42 1.95 -0.31
N GLY A 526 26.41 2.79 -0.52
CA GLY A 526 25.45 2.63 -1.62
C GLY A 526 25.08 3.97 -2.24
N SER A 527 24.59 3.94 -3.47
CA SER A 527 24.07 5.13 -4.13
C SER A 527 22.54 5.20 -3.98
N PRO A 528 21.97 6.38 -3.71
CA PRO A 528 20.52 6.57 -3.79
C PRO A 528 20.02 6.23 -5.20
N TRP A 529 18.98 5.40 -5.28
CA TRP A 529 18.37 5.02 -6.56
C TRP A 529 17.25 6.00 -6.91
N ASP A 530 17.33 6.63 -8.09
CA ASP A 530 16.29 7.50 -8.62
C ASP A 530 15.51 6.80 -9.75
N PRO A 531 14.21 6.49 -9.56
CA PRO A 531 13.38 5.82 -10.56
C PRO A 531 13.25 6.61 -11.88
N ALA A 532 13.40 7.94 -11.85
CA ALA A 532 13.27 8.76 -13.05
C ALA A 532 14.50 8.65 -13.97
N LYS A 533 15.66 8.25 -13.44
CA LYS A 533 16.92 8.10 -14.17
C LYS A 533 17.66 6.84 -13.69
N PRO A 534 17.15 5.64 -14.02
CA PRO A 534 17.67 4.38 -13.48
C PRO A 534 19.12 4.09 -13.88
N THR A 535 19.60 4.70 -14.97
CA THR A 535 20.97 4.53 -15.46
C THR A 535 21.97 5.48 -14.80
N LYS A 536 21.52 6.55 -14.12
CA LYS A 536 22.41 7.55 -13.54
C LYS A 536 22.74 7.18 -12.10
N CYS A 537 24.00 6.87 -11.83
CA CYS A 537 24.47 6.62 -10.48
C CYS A 537 24.69 7.95 -9.76
N MET A 538 24.21 8.06 -8.52
CA MET A 538 24.52 9.20 -7.65
C MET A 538 25.76 8.89 -6.78
N PRO A 539 26.45 9.91 -6.23
CA PRO A 539 27.57 9.69 -5.32
C PRO A 539 27.20 8.75 -4.17
N LYS A 540 28.06 7.77 -3.89
CA LYS A 540 27.82 6.81 -2.80
C LYS A 540 27.79 7.52 -1.46
N GLN A 541 26.83 7.12 -0.63
CA GLN A 541 26.75 7.51 0.77
C GLN A 541 27.23 6.36 1.65
N PRO A 542 28.04 6.63 2.69
CA PRO A 542 28.49 5.60 3.63
C PRO A 542 27.30 5.06 4.44
N ASN A 543 27.37 3.78 4.80
CA ASN A 543 26.36 3.07 5.61
C ASN A 543 24.93 3.09 5.04
N TYR A 544 24.79 3.21 3.72
CA TYR A 544 23.47 3.30 3.07
C TYR A 544 22.78 1.94 2.96
N ILE A 545 23.53 0.91 2.56
CA ILE A 545 23.04 -0.46 2.43
C ILE A 545 23.31 -1.16 3.75
N THR A 546 22.27 -1.74 4.36
CA THR A 546 22.39 -2.54 5.58
C THR A 546 21.84 -3.94 5.31
N ALA A 547 22.53 -4.97 5.81
CA ALA A 547 22.16 -6.36 5.59
C ALA A 547 22.61 -7.26 6.76
N LEU A 548 22.01 -8.45 6.88
CA LEU A 548 22.38 -9.49 7.85
C LEU A 548 23.35 -10.54 7.29
N HIS A 549 23.62 -10.48 5.99
CA HIS A 549 24.57 -11.35 5.31
C HIS A 549 25.46 -10.50 4.41
N LEU A 550 26.67 -11.01 4.17
CA LEU A 550 27.59 -10.51 3.16
C LEU A 550 27.43 -11.37 1.91
N PHE A 551 27.08 -10.74 0.78
CA PHE A 551 27.04 -11.43 -0.50
C PHE A 551 28.46 -11.63 -1.04
N LEU A 552 28.84 -12.87 -1.32
CA LEU A 552 30.18 -13.22 -1.80
C LEU A 552 30.38 -13.01 -3.30
N GLY A 553 29.31 -12.76 -4.06
CA GLY A 553 29.39 -12.57 -5.52
C GLY A 553 29.22 -13.87 -6.32
N PRO A 554 29.33 -13.78 -7.65
CA PRO A 554 29.73 -12.60 -8.43
C PRO A 554 28.66 -11.51 -8.47
N SER A 555 29.08 -10.25 -8.40
CA SER A 555 28.21 -9.07 -8.50
C SER A 555 28.92 -7.93 -9.21
N ASN A 556 28.21 -6.83 -9.41
CA ASN A 556 28.80 -5.57 -9.85
C ASN A 556 28.53 -4.44 -8.85
N MET A 557 29.42 -3.46 -8.80
CA MET A 557 29.21 -2.24 -8.05
C MET A 557 29.46 -1.04 -8.96
N THR A 558 28.56 -0.07 -8.92
CA THR A 558 28.67 1.16 -9.72
C THR A 558 29.18 2.32 -8.87
N ASP A 559 29.99 3.19 -9.46
CA ASP A 559 30.61 4.34 -8.79
C ASP A 559 30.68 5.55 -9.74
N VAL A 560 30.75 6.76 -9.18
CA VAL A 560 30.94 7.99 -9.96
C VAL A 560 32.21 8.70 -9.50
N VAL A 561 33.21 8.71 -10.38
CA VAL A 561 34.51 9.31 -10.10
C VAL A 561 34.61 10.64 -10.85
N HIS A 562 34.71 11.72 -10.08
CA HIS A 562 35.07 13.03 -10.62
C HIS A 562 36.59 13.09 -10.85
N VAL A 563 36.98 13.38 -12.09
CA VAL A 563 38.38 13.47 -12.53
C VAL A 563 38.62 14.79 -13.27
N GLU A 564 39.87 15.21 -13.28
CA GLU A 564 40.33 16.37 -14.03
C GLU A 564 41.53 15.94 -14.87
N THR A 565 41.52 16.27 -16.17
CA THR A 565 42.64 15.97 -17.08
C THR A 565 43.75 17.00 -16.96
N ARG A 566 44.92 16.73 -17.55
CA ARG A 566 46.07 17.66 -17.56
C ARG A 566 45.72 19.04 -18.12
N ASP A 567 44.79 19.10 -19.06
CA ASP A 567 44.35 20.34 -19.71
C ASP A 567 43.11 20.95 -19.02
N HIS A 568 42.85 20.57 -17.77
CA HIS A 568 41.77 21.06 -16.91
C HIS A 568 40.35 20.76 -17.40
N ALA A 569 40.16 19.68 -18.17
CA ALA A 569 38.82 19.21 -18.50
C ALA A 569 38.25 18.41 -17.33
N GLN A 570 37.16 18.88 -16.75
CA GLN A 570 36.47 18.21 -15.65
C GLN A 570 35.45 17.19 -16.18
N LEU A 571 35.60 15.94 -15.76
CA LEU A 571 34.77 14.83 -16.18
C LEU A 571 34.16 14.12 -14.97
N ALA A 572 32.94 13.61 -15.13
CA ALA A 572 32.34 12.63 -14.23
C ALA A 572 32.29 11.28 -14.97
N LEU A 573 33.02 10.31 -14.45
CA LEU A 573 33.08 8.95 -14.97
C LEU A 573 32.16 8.07 -14.15
N GLN A 574 31.10 7.55 -14.75
CA GLN A 574 30.30 6.49 -14.16
C GLN A 574 30.91 5.15 -14.52
N LEU A 575 31.43 4.47 -13.51
CA LEU A 575 32.19 3.23 -13.63
C LEU A 575 31.42 2.07 -13.01
N CYS A 576 31.63 0.88 -13.55
CA CYS A 576 31.11 -0.37 -13.05
C CYS A 576 32.29 -1.31 -12.83
N TYR A 577 32.36 -1.89 -11.63
CA TYR A 577 33.39 -2.85 -11.25
C TYR A 577 32.72 -4.20 -11.03
N ASP A 578 33.13 -5.23 -11.78
CA ASP A 578 32.70 -6.59 -11.49
C ASP A 578 33.59 -7.18 -10.39
N TRP A 579 32.97 -7.80 -9.40
CA TRP A 579 33.65 -8.28 -8.21
C TRP A 579 33.08 -9.59 -7.66
N TYR A 580 33.92 -10.32 -6.95
CA TYR A 580 33.54 -11.47 -6.12
C TYR A 580 34.54 -11.62 -4.97
N PHE A 581 34.17 -12.39 -3.95
CA PHE A 581 35.06 -12.80 -2.86
C PHE A 581 35.67 -14.17 -3.18
N ASP A 582 37.00 -14.28 -3.11
CA ASP A 582 37.73 -15.52 -3.37
C ASP A 582 37.68 -16.45 -2.13
N VAL A 583 36.49 -16.99 -1.85
CA VAL A 583 36.21 -17.85 -0.68
C VAL A 583 35.59 -19.17 -1.13
N THR A 584 36.22 -20.28 -0.77
CA THR A 584 35.65 -21.60 -1.03
C THR A 584 34.47 -21.88 -0.08
N PRO A 585 33.32 -22.37 -0.57
CA PRO A 585 32.19 -22.72 0.27
C PRO A 585 32.58 -23.71 1.38
N GLY A 586 32.33 -23.33 2.64
CA GLY A 586 32.66 -24.14 3.81
C GLY A 586 33.95 -23.74 4.54
N ASP A 587 34.78 -22.87 3.96
CA ASP A 587 35.96 -22.33 4.65
C ASP A 587 35.57 -21.19 5.60
N THR A 588 35.32 -21.54 6.87
CA THR A 588 34.88 -20.57 7.87
C THR A 588 35.97 -19.60 8.32
N GLU A 589 37.25 -19.97 8.21
CA GLU A 589 38.34 -19.08 8.64
C GLU A 589 38.53 -17.94 7.63
N VAL A 590 38.61 -18.27 6.35
CA VAL A 590 38.72 -17.26 5.28
C VAL A 590 37.46 -16.40 5.19
N ALA A 591 36.27 -16.99 5.34
CA ALA A 591 35.02 -16.23 5.37
C ALA A 591 34.92 -15.23 6.53
N LYS A 592 35.66 -15.45 7.64
CA LYS A 592 35.75 -14.50 8.75
C LYS A 592 36.49 -13.25 8.35
N GLU A 593 37.53 -13.39 7.53
CA GLU A 593 38.35 -12.29 7.06
C GLU A 593 37.55 -11.37 6.12
N CYS A 594 36.51 -11.87 5.44
CA CYS A 594 35.61 -11.03 4.64
C CYS A 594 34.90 -9.92 5.46
N PHE A 595 34.68 -10.15 6.76
CA PHE A 595 34.09 -9.17 7.68
C PHE A 595 35.13 -8.27 8.35
N SER A 596 36.42 -8.42 8.04
CA SER A 596 37.49 -7.56 8.60
C SER A 596 37.35 -6.10 8.15
N VAL A 597 36.83 -5.90 6.93
CA VAL A 597 36.55 -4.60 6.34
C VAL A 597 35.05 -4.33 6.44
N ASN A 598 34.67 -3.37 7.27
CA ASN A 598 33.26 -3.03 7.53
C ASN A 598 32.50 -2.63 6.25
N ASP A 599 33.12 -1.77 5.42
CA ASP A 599 32.54 -1.27 4.17
C ASP A 599 33.48 -1.51 2.99
N PHE A 600 33.51 -2.75 2.51
CA PHE A 600 34.37 -3.12 1.38
C PHE A 600 34.03 -2.37 0.10
N VAL A 601 32.77 -1.98 -0.11
CA VAL A 601 32.33 -1.25 -1.30
C VAL A 601 32.91 0.17 -1.29
N GLY A 602 32.79 0.85 -0.15
CA GLY A 602 33.35 2.19 0.03
C GLY A 602 34.87 2.20 -0.09
N ASP A 603 35.55 1.23 0.55
CA ASP A 603 37.00 1.12 0.51
C ASP A 603 37.52 0.80 -0.90
N ALA A 604 36.92 -0.18 -1.59
CA ALA A 604 37.30 -0.54 -2.95
C ALA A 604 37.06 0.61 -3.94
N CYS A 605 35.90 1.28 -3.89
CA CYS A 605 35.61 2.42 -4.76
C CYS A 605 36.55 3.59 -4.48
N SER A 606 36.85 3.89 -3.21
CA SER A 606 37.79 4.95 -2.83
C SER A 606 39.20 4.67 -3.36
N TYR A 607 39.68 3.43 -3.21
CA TYR A 607 40.97 2.99 -3.72
C TYR A 607 41.06 3.12 -5.25
N ILE A 608 40.07 2.59 -5.97
CA ILE A 608 40.00 2.63 -7.43
C ILE A 608 39.89 4.08 -7.94
N ALA A 609 39.01 4.88 -7.34
CA ALA A 609 38.82 6.28 -7.70
C ALA A 609 40.11 7.10 -7.54
N SER A 610 40.91 6.83 -6.49
CA SER A 610 42.21 7.49 -6.29
C SER A 610 43.18 7.20 -7.43
N HIS A 611 43.30 5.94 -7.85
CA HIS A 611 44.20 5.52 -8.94
C HIS A 611 43.75 6.10 -10.29
N ILE A 612 42.45 6.09 -10.55
CA ILE A 612 41.88 6.67 -11.76
C ILE A 612 42.13 8.18 -11.82
N ARG A 613 41.91 8.92 -10.73
CA ARG A 613 42.21 10.36 -10.66
C ARG A 613 43.68 10.64 -10.96
N ALA A 614 44.59 9.86 -10.37
CA ALA A 614 46.03 10.03 -10.58
C ALA A 614 46.43 9.78 -12.05
N ALA A 615 45.89 8.72 -12.67
CA ALA A 615 46.17 8.41 -14.07
C ALA A 615 45.61 9.48 -15.02
N VAL A 616 44.33 9.87 -14.87
CA VAL A 616 43.68 10.83 -15.77
C VAL A 616 44.31 12.22 -15.69
N ALA A 617 44.74 12.66 -14.50
CA ALA A 617 45.41 13.95 -14.31
C ALA A 617 46.73 14.08 -15.09
N SER A 618 47.36 12.96 -15.47
CA SER A 618 48.61 12.95 -16.24
C SER A 618 48.42 13.10 -17.76
N MET A 619 47.19 12.90 -18.27
CA MET A 619 46.89 12.84 -19.70
C MET A 619 46.05 14.03 -20.18
N PRO A 620 46.23 14.48 -21.43
CA PRO A 620 45.36 15.47 -22.06
C PRO A 620 43.97 14.87 -22.36
N PHE A 621 42.95 15.74 -22.49
CA PHE A 621 41.56 15.29 -22.65
C PHE A 621 41.34 14.44 -23.90
N GLU A 622 41.91 14.83 -25.05
CA GLU A 622 41.70 14.12 -26.32
C GLU A 622 42.28 12.69 -26.29
N GLU A 623 43.46 12.52 -25.68
CA GLU A 623 44.10 11.21 -25.54
C GLU A 623 43.29 10.29 -24.62
N PHE A 624 42.82 10.84 -23.49
CA PHE A 624 41.93 10.10 -22.59
C PHE A 624 40.59 9.76 -23.27
N HIS A 625 39.97 10.69 -23.99
CA HIS A 625 38.70 10.46 -24.67
C HIS A 625 38.77 9.36 -25.75
N LYS A 626 39.90 9.24 -26.46
CA LYS A 626 40.11 8.18 -27.48
C LYS A 626 40.47 6.83 -26.85
N ASN A 627 41.21 6.82 -25.74
CA ASN A 627 41.80 5.61 -25.13
C ASN A 627 41.29 5.31 -23.71
N SER A 628 40.11 5.80 -23.35
CA SER A 628 39.57 5.76 -21.98
C SER A 628 39.56 4.36 -21.39
N ALA A 629 39.05 3.37 -22.12
CA ALA A 629 38.98 1.98 -21.67
C ALA A 629 40.37 1.39 -21.34
N ARG A 630 41.37 1.64 -22.19
CA ARG A 630 42.75 1.16 -21.96
C ARG A 630 43.40 1.88 -20.78
N CYS A 631 43.19 3.20 -20.68
CA CYS A 631 43.69 4.02 -19.58
C CYS A 631 43.15 3.54 -18.23
N LEU A 632 41.84 3.32 -18.13
CA LEU A 632 41.18 2.94 -16.88
C LEU A 632 41.58 1.53 -16.44
N ARG A 633 41.62 0.57 -17.35
CA ARG A 633 42.12 -0.78 -17.03
C ARG A 633 43.56 -0.75 -16.52
N ARG A 634 44.41 0.07 -17.15
CA ARG A 634 45.81 0.22 -16.71
C ARG A 634 45.93 0.87 -15.33
N ALA A 635 45.06 1.84 -15.03
CA ALA A 635 45.06 2.54 -13.75
C ALA A 635 44.57 1.65 -12.60
N VAL A 636 43.63 0.74 -12.85
CA VAL A 636 43.01 -0.07 -11.79
C VAL A 636 43.77 -1.37 -11.49
N PHE A 637 44.28 -2.04 -12.52
CA PHE A 637 44.89 -3.36 -12.35
C PHE A 637 46.41 -3.35 -12.18
N ASP A 638 47.04 -2.17 -12.26
CA ASP A 638 48.49 -2.00 -12.40
C ASP A 638 49.07 -2.77 -13.61
N VAL A 639 50.28 -2.39 -14.01
CA VAL A 639 50.97 -3.00 -15.16
C VAL A 639 51.94 -4.06 -14.68
N ASN A 640 51.94 -5.23 -15.32
CA ASN A 640 52.99 -6.20 -15.08
C ASN A 640 54.32 -5.69 -15.67
N PRO A 641 55.37 -5.49 -14.86
CA PRO A 641 56.63 -4.90 -15.33
C PRO A 641 57.37 -5.73 -16.39
N ALA A 642 57.02 -7.01 -16.56
CA ALA A 642 57.64 -7.90 -17.54
C ALA A 642 56.96 -7.88 -18.93
N THR A 643 55.65 -7.64 -18.99
CA THR A 643 54.85 -7.75 -20.23
C THR A 643 54.26 -6.41 -20.70
N ASP A 644 54.34 -5.35 -19.88
CA ASP A 644 53.69 -4.04 -20.12
C ASP A 644 52.16 -4.13 -20.33
N GLU A 645 51.57 -5.26 -19.96
CA GLU A 645 50.12 -5.50 -19.99
C GLU A 645 49.50 -5.30 -18.60
N PRO A 646 48.26 -4.77 -18.51
CA PRO A 646 47.56 -4.63 -17.24
C PRO A 646 47.29 -6.01 -16.65
N ASN A 647 47.41 -6.15 -15.32
CA ASN A 647 47.02 -7.41 -14.67
C ASN A 647 45.53 -7.69 -14.92
N GLY A 648 45.14 -8.96 -14.91
CA GLY A 648 43.74 -9.34 -15.14
C GLY A 648 42.83 -9.15 -13.93
N LEU A 649 43.38 -8.96 -12.73
CA LEU A 649 42.64 -9.01 -11.45
C LEU A 649 43.27 -8.04 -10.44
N LEU A 650 42.42 -7.32 -9.69
CA LEU A 650 42.83 -6.54 -8.52
C LEU A 650 42.35 -7.28 -7.27
N ARG A 651 43.27 -7.67 -6.39
CA ARG A 651 42.98 -8.43 -5.17
C ARG A 651 43.21 -7.55 -3.93
N PHE A 652 42.22 -7.49 -3.05
CA PHE A 652 42.33 -6.87 -1.74
C PHE A 652 42.66 -7.95 -0.70
N PRO A 653 43.89 -7.99 -0.15
CA PRO A 653 44.34 -9.08 0.71
C PRO A 653 43.68 -9.09 2.09
N ALA A 654 43.09 -7.97 2.54
CA ALA A 654 42.49 -7.87 3.87
C ALA A 654 41.17 -8.64 4.01
N ASN A 655 40.40 -8.74 2.93
CA ASN A 655 39.06 -9.32 2.93
C ASN A 655 38.80 -10.28 1.77
N HIS A 656 39.81 -10.62 0.96
CA HIS A 656 39.71 -11.48 -0.23
C HIS A 656 38.75 -10.99 -1.32
N LEU A 657 38.45 -9.68 -1.36
CA LEU A 657 37.71 -9.09 -2.46
C LEU A 657 38.56 -9.08 -3.73
N VAL A 658 37.99 -9.55 -4.84
CA VAL A 658 38.62 -9.55 -6.15
C VAL A 658 37.77 -8.75 -7.11
N VAL A 659 38.38 -7.77 -7.77
CA VAL A 659 37.78 -7.02 -8.89
C VAL A 659 38.33 -7.62 -10.19
N THR A 660 37.43 -7.97 -11.11
CA THR A 660 37.76 -8.68 -12.36
C THR A 660 37.75 -7.78 -13.58
N SER A 661 36.91 -6.76 -13.58
CA SER A 661 36.74 -5.86 -14.73
C SER A 661 36.43 -4.44 -14.26
N VAL A 662 36.72 -3.47 -15.12
CA VAL A 662 36.32 -2.08 -14.96
C VAL A 662 35.74 -1.61 -16.28
N ASP A 663 34.46 -1.26 -16.26
CA ASP A 663 33.71 -0.80 -17.42
C ASP A 663 33.22 0.63 -17.22
N THR A 664 33.38 1.47 -18.24
CA THR A 664 32.81 2.82 -18.30
C THR A 664 31.39 2.76 -18.81
N GLN A 665 30.42 3.07 -17.96
CA GLN A 665 29.02 3.17 -18.35
C GLN A 665 28.72 4.52 -19.01
N GLU A 666 29.18 5.61 -18.39
CA GLU A 666 28.92 6.96 -18.87
C GLU A 666 30.12 7.88 -18.58
N MET A 667 30.39 8.81 -19.50
CA MET A 667 31.41 9.84 -19.35
C MET A 667 30.75 11.20 -19.62
N GLU A 668 30.47 11.94 -18.56
CA GLU A 668 29.89 13.29 -18.64
C GLU A 668 31.00 14.34 -18.53
N VAL A 669 31.04 15.28 -19.47
CA VAL A 669 31.87 16.49 -19.33
C VAL A 669 31.11 17.49 -18.45
N LEU A 670 31.67 17.83 -17.30
CA LEU A 670 31.03 18.72 -16.33
C LEU A 670 31.05 20.19 -16.78
N ASP A 671 32.11 20.57 -17.50
CA ASP A 671 32.25 21.93 -18.02
C ASP A 671 31.38 22.16 -19.27
N GLU A 672 30.44 23.09 -19.15
CA GLU A 672 29.48 23.47 -20.19
C GLU A 672 30.18 23.92 -21.48
N ARG A 673 31.25 24.69 -21.34
CA ARG A 673 31.97 25.28 -22.48
C ARG A 673 32.64 24.20 -23.31
N THR A 674 33.29 23.24 -22.64
CA THR A 674 33.91 22.08 -23.28
C THR A 674 32.88 21.19 -23.98
N ARG A 675 31.71 20.97 -23.36
CA ARG A 675 30.59 20.23 -23.96
C ARG A 675 30.05 20.90 -25.23
N GLN A 676 29.85 22.22 -25.21
CA GLN A 676 29.46 22.98 -26.40
C GLN A 676 30.54 22.96 -27.49
N GLY A 677 31.82 22.97 -27.10
CA GLY A 677 32.95 22.80 -28.01
C GLY A 677 32.90 21.46 -28.75
N LEU A 678 32.64 20.37 -28.03
CA LEU A 678 32.48 19.03 -28.61
C LEU A 678 31.28 18.95 -29.56
N GLN A 679 30.13 19.52 -29.18
CA GLN A 679 28.95 19.55 -30.05
C GLN A 679 29.22 20.30 -31.37
N LYS A 680 29.93 21.42 -31.33
CA LYS A 680 30.36 22.13 -32.54
C LYS A 680 31.31 21.29 -33.40
N SER A 681 32.26 20.60 -32.77
CA SER A 681 33.19 19.70 -33.47
C SER A 681 32.46 18.57 -34.19
N VAL A 682 31.50 17.91 -33.54
CA VAL A 682 30.67 16.86 -34.17
C VAL A 682 29.85 17.42 -35.33
N LYS A 683 29.23 18.61 -35.15
CA LYS A 683 28.48 19.27 -36.24
C LYS A 683 29.37 19.53 -37.45
N MET A 684 30.57 20.09 -37.25
CA MET A 684 31.53 20.32 -38.32
C MET A 684 31.97 19.02 -38.99
N ALA A 685 32.19 17.95 -38.23
CA ALA A 685 32.55 16.65 -38.79
C ALA A 685 31.44 16.11 -39.71
N ILE A 686 30.17 16.21 -39.30
CA ILE A 686 29.02 15.84 -40.14
C ILE A 686 28.99 16.70 -41.40
N GLU A 687 29.11 18.03 -41.27
CA GLU A 687 29.13 18.96 -42.41
C GLU A 687 30.24 18.62 -43.43
N ILE A 688 31.44 18.30 -42.94
CA ILE A 688 32.56 17.87 -43.79
C ILE A 688 32.21 16.57 -44.53
N THR A 689 31.67 15.57 -43.84
CA THR A 689 31.28 14.31 -44.49
C THR A 689 30.16 14.49 -45.51
N THR A 690 29.18 15.37 -45.23
CA THR A 690 28.10 15.67 -46.18
C THR A 690 28.62 16.42 -47.41
N HIS A 691 29.52 17.39 -47.23
CA HIS A 691 30.12 18.10 -48.36
C HIS A 691 31.03 17.19 -49.19
N ALA A 692 31.75 16.26 -48.55
CA ALA A 692 32.54 15.26 -49.28
C ALA A 692 31.65 14.35 -50.13
N GLN A 693 30.53 13.85 -49.58
CA GLN A 693 29.56 13.05 -50.33
C GLN A 693 28.89 13.85 -51.46
N GLU A 694 28.54 15.11 -51.21
CA GLU A 694 27.97 16.00 -52.24
C GLU A 694 28.97 16.23 -53.38
N ALA A 695 30.22 16.51 -53.07
CA ALA A 695 31.28 16.70 -54.06
C ALA A 695 31.53 15.42 -54.87
N GLU A 696 31.54 14.25 -54.24
CA GLU A 696 31.68 12.96 -54.93
C GLU A 696 30.50 12.71 -55.88
N ALA A 697 29.26 12.96 -55.43
CA ALA A 697 28.06 12.82 -56.25
C ALA A 697 28.09 13.78 -57.46
N GLN A 698 28.52 15.02 -57.27
CA GLN A 698 28.70 15.99 -58.35
C GLN A 698 29.76 15.54 -59.36
N GLN A 699 30.90 15.02 -58.89
CA GLN A 699 31.95 14.49 -59.77
C GLN A 699 31.44 13.30 -60.60
N VAL A 700 30.70 12.37 -59.99
CA VAL A 700 30.09 11.24 -60.70
C VAL A 700 29.07 11.72 -61.72
N ALA A 701 28.25 12.73 -61.39
CA ALA A 701 27.29 13.32 -62.32
C ALA A 701 28.00 13.98 -63.52
N MET A 702 29.03 14.79 -63.28
CA MET A 702 29.83 15.42 -64.34
C MET A 702 30.53 14.39 -65.24
N ALA A 703 31.08 13.31 -64.65
CA ALA A 703 31.70 12.23 -65.42
C ALA A 703 30.70 11.53 -66.34
N ARG A 704 29.49 11.21 -65.84
CA ARG A 704 28.40 10.63 -66.65
C ARG A 704 27.94 11.57 -67.75
N GLU A 705 27.82 12.87 -67.47
CA GLU A 705 27.45 13.87 -68.48
C GLU A 705 28.50 13.94 -69.59
N GLN A 706 29.79 13.93 -69.23
CA GLN A 706 30.88 13.97 -70.21
C GLN A 706 30.95 12.69 -71.04
N GLU A 707 30.71 11.51 -70.44
CA GLU A 707 30.62 10.24 -71.17
C GLU A 707 29.44 10.24 -72.16
N ALA A 708 28.27 10.72 -71.72
CA ALA A 708 27.08 10.82 -72.57
C ALA A 708 27.31 11.80 -73.75
N ARG A 709 27.90 12.97 -73.50
CA ARG A 709 28.28 13.92 -74.55
C ARG A 709 29.29 13.32 -75.52
N GLY A 710 30.32 12.63 -75.01
CA GLY A 710 31.31 11.96 -75.84
C GLY A 710 30.71 10.85 -76.72
N ARG A 711 29.76 10.07 -76.20
CA ARG A 711 29.01 9.07 -76.98
C ARG A 711 28.16 9.70 -78.07
N LEU A 712 27.44 10.78 -77.76
CA LEU A 712 26.57 11.48 -78.72
C LEU A 712 27.38 12.10 -79.86
N GLU A 713 28.51 12.73 -79.57
CA GLU A 713 29.40 13.27 -80.61
C GLU A 713 29.99 12.17 -81.49
N ARG A 714 30.42 11.02 -80.91
CA ARG A 714 30.85 9.87 -81.72
C ARG A 714 29.75 9.33 -82.62
N GLN A 715 28.54 9.22 -82.11
CA GLN A 715 27.38 8.78 -82.90
C GLN A 715 27.11 9.76 -84.05
N ARG A 716 27.12 11.07 -83.77
CA ARG A 716 26.96 12.11 -84.79
C ARG A 716 28.02 12.01 -85.89
N MET A 717 29.28 11.79 -85.53
CA MET A 717 30.36 11.58 -86.49
C MET A 717 30.14 10.29 -87.31
N HIS A 718 29.68 9.22 -86.68
CA HIS A 718 29.39 7.96 -87.38
C HIS A 718 28.25 8.12 -88.39
N ASP A 719 27.18 8.82 -88.00
CA ASP A 719 26.06 9.15 -88.89
C ASP A 719 26.51 10.03 -90.06
N GLN A 720 27.40 11.01 -89.82
CA GLN A 720 27.99 11.83 -90.87
C GLN A 720 28.86 11.01 -91.83
N VAL A 721 29.69 10.10 -91.31
CA VAL A 721 30.51 9.20 -92.14
C VAL A 721 29.62 8.30 -92.99
N ALA A 722 28.59 7.68 -92.41
CA ALA A 722 27.65 6.84 -93.15
C ALA A 722 26.91 7.63 -94.24
N ASN A 723 26.55 8.89 -93.97
CA ASN A 723 25.94 9.76 -94.97
C ASN A 723 26.91 10.11 -96.10
N GLU A 724 28.17 10.42 -95.78
CA GLU A 724 29.22 10.67 -96.78
C GLU A 724 29.58 9.41 -97.60
N GLU A 725 29.52 8.21 -97.01
CA GLU A 725 29.65 6.95 -97.76
C GLU A 725 28.55 6.79 -98.81
N GLN A 726 27.28 7.02 -98.43
CA GLN A 726 26.16 7.00 -99.37
C GLN A 726 26.28 8.11 -100.42
N ARG A 727 26.74 9.30 -100.02
CA ARG A 727 26.98 10.42 -100.93
C ARG A 727 28.05 10.09 -101.96
N ARG A 728 29.11 9.37 -101.59
CA ARG A 728 30.12 8.90 -102.53
C ARG A 728 29.52 7.95 -103.56
N VAL A 729 28.69 7.00 -103.14
CA VAL A 729 28.01 6.06 -104.06
C VAL A 729 27.12 6.83 -105.05
N LEU A 730 26.37 7.83 -104.58
CA LEU A 730 25.55 8.68 -105.43
C LEU A 730 26.42 9.47 -106.42
N LEU A 731 27.52 10.09 -105.96
CA LEU A 731 28.43 10.84 -106.82
C LEU A 731 29.13 9.96 -107.86
N ASP A 732 29.53 8.73 -107.49
CA ASP A 732 30.08 7.75 -108.43
C ASP A 732 29.04 7.34 -109.48
N ALA A 733 27.78 7.13 -109.08
CA ALA A 733 26.69 6.85 -109.99
C ALA A 733 26.35 8.04 -110.91
N GLU A 734 26.36 9.27 -110.40
CA GLU A 734 26.19 10.50 -111.19
C GLU A 734 27.33 10.68 -112.19
N SER A 735 28.58 10.50 -111.76
CA SER A 735 29.77 10.57 -112.62
C SER A 735 29.70 9.52 -113.75
N ASN A 736 29.32 8.28 -113.42
CA ASN A 736 29.10 7.23 -114.41
C ASN A 736 27.94 7.55 -115.36
N GLY A 737 26.84 8.10 -114.84
CA GLY A 737 25.73 8.57 -115.66
C GLY A 737 26.16 9.68 -116.63
N LEU A 738 26.90 10.67 -116.13
CA LEU A 738 27.44 11.77 -116.94
C LEU A 738 28.43 11.28 -118.00
N SER A 739 29.30 10.32 -117.67
CA SER A 739 30.27 9.76 -118.63
C SER A 739 29.58 8.97 -119.74
N ILE A 740 28.55 8.18 -119.43
CA ILE A 740 27.72 7.48 -120.42
C ILE A 740 26.99 8.47 -121.31
N VAL A 741 26.37 9.51 -120.75
CA VAL A 741 25.66 10.54 -121.53
C VAL A 741 26.63 11.29 -122.46
N SER A 742 27.81 11.68 -121.95
CA SER A 742 28.83 12.37 -122.74
C SER A 742 29.39 11.48 -123.86
N SER A 743 29.75 10.23 -123.53
CA SER A 743 30.22 9.24 -124.51
C SER A 743 29.16 8.93 -125.56
N GLY A 744 27.91 8.72 -125.15
CA GLY A 744 26.78 8.49 -126.05
C GLY A 744 26.56 9.66 -127.00
N LYS A 745 26.61 10.90 -126.50
CA LYS A 745 26.48 12.11 -127.32
C LYS A 745 27.62 12.23 -128.34
N SER A 746 28.87 12.07 -127.91
CA SER A 746 30.04 12.16 -128.80
C SER A 746 30.06 11.04 -129.84
N LYS A 747 29.75 9.79 -129.44
CA LYS A 747 29.70 8.65 -130.35
C LYS A 747 28.62 8.81 -131.41
N ALA A 748 27.39 9.18 -131.01
CA ALA A 748 26.31 9.43 -131.94
C ALA A 748 26.64 10.57 -132.92
N MET A 749 27.27 11.64 -132.43
CA MET A 749 27.70 12.76 -133.27
C MET A 749 28.82 12.36 -134.23
N ALA A 750 29.81 11.58 -133.79
CA ALA A 750 30.90 11.09 -134.64
C ALA A 750 30.42 10.10 -135.71
N GLU A 751 29.52 9.17 -135.38
CA GLU A 751 28.90 8.24 -136.34
C GLU A 751 28.06 8.98 -137.39
N ALA A 752 27.29 10.00 -136.96
CA ALA A 752 26.54 10.86 -137.88
C ALA A 752 27.47 11.64 -138.83
N LEU A 753 28.56 12.22 -138.31
CA LEU A 753 29.51 13.00 -139.12
C LEU A 753 30.31 12.10 -140.07
N SER A 754 30.76 10.94 -139.59
CA SER A 754 31.46 9.94 -140.42
C SER A 754 30.58 9.42 -141.56
N SER A 755 29.30 9.14 -141.28
CA SER A 755 28.36 8.70 -142.33
C SER A 755 28.08 9.82 -143.34
N ALA A 756 27.94 11.08 -142.90
CA ALA A 756 27.84 12.23 -143.80
C ALA A 756 29.08 12.40 -144.69
N SER A 757 30.29 12.40 -144.10
CA SER A 757 31.55 12.53 -144.86
C SER A 757 31.78 11.36 -145.82
N ARG A 758 31.34 10.15 -145.49
CA ARG A 758 31.41 9.00 -146.40
C ARG A 758 30.57 9.22 -147.66
N ILE A 759 29.33 9.69 -147.49
CA ILE A 759 28.42 10.00 -148.62
C ILE A 759 29.00 11.14 -149.47
N GLU A 760 29.51 12.21 -148.86
CA GLU A 760 30.16 13.31 -149.59
C GLU A 760 31.40 12.85 -150.37
N SER A 761 32.22 11.97 -149.78
CA SER A 761 33.42 11.43 -150.42
C SER A 761 33.04 10.56 -151.63
N GLU A 762 32.08 9.65 -151.48
CA GLU A 762 31.55 8.80 -152.57
C GLU A 762 31.02 9.67 -153.73
N ALA A 763 30.20 10.68 -153.41
CA ALA A 763 29.70 11.64 -154.42
C ALA A 763 30.80 12.46 -155.09
N SER A 764 31.86 12.84 -154.35
CA SER A 764 32.99 13.60 -154.91
C SER A 764 33.82 12.78 -155.90
N VAL A 765 34.00 11.48 -155.64
CA VAL A 765 34.72 10.56 -156.54
C VAL A 765 33.92 10.38 -157.84
N GLU A 766 32.61 10.18 -157.76
CA GLU A 766 31.75 10.12 -158.95
C GLU A 766 31.77 11.43 -159.75
N ALA A 767 31.74 12.59 -159.08
CA ALA A 767 31.85 13.88 -159.76
C ALA A 767 33.22 14.08 -160.42
N ALA A 768 34.31 13.57 -159.81
CA ALA A 768 35.67 13.67 -160.34
C ALA A 768 35.89 12.75 -161.55
N THR A 769 35.34 11.52 -161.54
CA THR A 769 35.46 10.60 -162.69
C THR A 769 34.77 11.17 -163.93
N VAL A 770 33.59 11.77 -163.76
CA VAL A 770 32.87 12.46 -164.84
C VAL A 770 33.66 13.68 -165.36
N ARG A 771 34.29 14.48 -164.48
CA ARG A 771 35.14 15.61 -164.89
C ARG A 771 36.40 15.15 -165.64
N ALA A 772 37.07 14.11 -165.15
CA ALA A 772 38.28 13.57 -165.78
C ALA A 772 37.98 13.05 -167.19
N ALA A 773 36.86 12.34 -167.38
CA ALA A 773 36.44 11.87 -168.70
C ALA A 773 36.21 13.03 -169.69
N LYS A 774 35.62 14.15 -169.23
CA LYS A 774 35.46 15.37 -170.02
C LYS A 774 36.81 15.99 -170.42
N GLU A 775 37.74 16.13 -169.48
CA GLU A 775 39.06 16.75 -169.73
C GLU A 775 39.94 15.91 -170.66
N LEU A 776 39.93 14.58 -170.51
CA LEU A 776 40.68 13.65 -171.36
C LEU A 776 40.26 13.78 -172.84
N LEU A 777 38.94 13.93 -173.08
CA LEU A 777 38.40 14.13 -174.42
C LEU A 777 38.82 15.48 -175.03
N LEU A 778 38.83 16.56 -174.22
CA LEU A 778 39.35 17.86 -174.63
C LEU A 778 40.86 17.83 -174.92
N TYR A 779 41.65 17.16 -174.09
CA TYR A 779 43.09 17.06 -174.27
C TYR A 779 43.47 16.31 -175.55
N ASN A 780 42.83 15.16 -175.81
CA ASN A 780 43.11 14.35 -177.01
C ASN A 780 42.85 15.15 -178.30
N THR A 781 41.72 15.86 -178.37
CA THR A 781 41.36 16.70 -179.53
C THR A 781 42.33 17.87 -179.74
N MET A 782 42.84 18.49 -178.67
CA MET A 782 43.86 19.55 -178.76
C MET A 782 45.25 19.03 -179.18
N SER A 783 45.67 17.87 -178.67
CA SER A 783 46.97 17.28 -178.99
C SER A 783 47.10 16.90 -180.47
N GLU A 784 46.04 16.33 -181.06
CA GLU A 784 46.00 16.02 -182.50
C GLU A 784 46.18 17.27 -183.38
N MET A 785 45.59 18.40 -182.97
CA MET A 785 45.75 19.68 -183.66
C MET A 785 47.18 20.22 -183.60
N GLN A 786 47.85 20.11 -182.44
CA GLN A 786 49.23 20.56 -182.28
C GLN A 786 50.23 19.70 -183.06
N HIS A 787 50.03 18.39 -183.12
CA HIS A 787 50.97 17.48 -183.75
C HIS A 787 51.08 17.73 -185.27
N LYS A 788 49.93 17.97 -185.94
CA LYS A 788 49.88 18.35 -187.36
C LYS A 788 50.60 19.68 -187.64
N LYS A 789 50.49 20.66 -186.73
CA LYS A 789 51.18 21.95 -186.88
C LYS A 789 52.71 21.80 -186.85
N LYS A 790 53.25 20.96 -185.94
CA LYS A 790 54.70 20.74 -185.82
C LYS A 790 55.30 20.02 -187.02
N GLN A 791 54.62 19.02 -187.58
CA GLN A 791 55.13 18.27 -188.73
C GLN A 791 55.41 19.20 -189.93
N LEU A 792 54.51 20.13 -190.20
CA LEU A 792 54.65 21.10 -191.29
C LEU A 792 55.82 22.09 -191.10
N LEU A 793 56.18 22.40 -189.84
CA LEU A 793 57.31 23.30 -189.54
C LEU A 793 58.67 22.61 -189.74
N ILE A 794 58.79 21.35 -189.33
CA ILE A 794 60.03 20.57 -189.47
C ILE A 794 60.39 20.40 -190.96
N GLU A 795 59.41 20.10 -191.81
CA GLU A 795 59.62 20.00 -193.27
C GLU A 795 60.13 21.31 -193.90
N GLN A 796 59.82 22.47 -193.29
CA GLN A 796 60.31 23.76 -193.76
C GLN A 796 61.78 23.97 -193.38
N GLU A 797 62.17 23.62 -192.16
CA GLU A 797 63.54 23.80 -191.64
C GLU A 797 64.56 22.90 -192.36
N GLU A 798 64.21 21.63 -192.63
CA GLU A 798 65.10 20.69 -193.34
C GLU A 798 65.53 21.22 -194.72
N LYS A 799 64.62 21.85 -195.46
CA LYS A 799 64.90 22.42 -196.78
C LYS A 799 65.85 23.62 -196.73
N VAL A 800 65.77 24.44 -195.68
CA VAL A 800 66.62 25.61 -195.50
C VAL A 800 68.05 25.19 -195.19
N ALA A 801 68.22 24.20 -194.29
CA ALA A 801 69.55 23.70 -193.91
C ALA A 801 70.31 23.08 -195.08
N ALA A 802 69.62 22.32 -195.95
CA ALA A 802 70.25 21.71 -197.12
C ALA A 802 70.90 22.76 -198.05
N MET A 803 70.22 23.87 -198.33
CA MET A 803 70.78 24.94 -199.19
C MET A 803 72.01 25.62 -198.60
N THR A 804 72.08 25.78 -197.27
CA THR A 804 73.22 26.45 -196.62
C THR A 804 74.51 25.65 -196.71
N LEU A 805 74.43 24.32 -196.61
CA LEU A 805 75.59 23.43 -196.61
C LEU A 805 76.26 23.34 -197.99
N ASP A 806 75.48 23.45 -199.06
CA ASP A 806 76.00 23.46 -200.43
C ASP A 806 76.79 24.74 -200.75
N TYR A 807 76.36 25.89 -200.21
CA TYR A 807 77.04 27.17 -200.41
C TYR A 807 78.45 27.19 -199.80
N GLU A 808 78.59 26.68 -198.57
CA GLU A 808 79.88 26.69 -197.85
C GLU A 808 80.94 25.80 -198.51
N LYS A 809 80.54 24.63 -199.03
CA LYS A 809 81.47 23.71 -199.72
C LYS A 809 82.12 24.34 -200.94
N ALA A 810 81.36 25.06 -201.75
CA ALA A 810 81.87 25.70 -202.97
C ALA A 810 82.90 26.81 -202.68
N LEU A 811 82.75 27.48 -201.53
CA LEU A 811 83.59 28.61 -201.14
C LEU A 811 85.01 28.15 -200.73
N GLU A 812 85.13 27.01 -200.06
CA GLU A 812 86.42 26.46 -199.63
C GLU A 812 87.24 25.85 -200.78
N GLU A 813 86.58 25.29 -201.81
CA GLU A 813 87.30 24.81 -203.01
C GLU A 813 88.05 25.96 -203.73
N VAL A 814 87.43 27.13 -203.83
CA VAL A 814 88.03 28.30 -204.49
C VAL A 814 89.30 28.76 -203.75
N ARG A 815 89.30 28.73 -202.40
CA ARG A 815 90.47 29.11 -201.59
C ARG A 815 91.67 28.20 -201.81
N HIS A 816 91.46 26.89 -201.84
CA HIS A 816 92.54 25.92 -202.03
C HIS A 816 93.28 26.10 -203.36
N THR A 817 92.53 26.39 -204.44
CA THR A 817 93.11 26.56 -205.78
C THR A 817 93.98 27.80 -205.90
N GLN A 818 93.64 28.89 -205.22
CA GLN A 818 94.41 30.14 -205.26
C GLN A 818 95.79 29.99 -204.61
N ILE A 819 95.86 29.31 -203.46
CA ILE A 819 97.11 29.11 -202.72
C ILE A 819 98.07 28.21 -203.50
N SER A 820 97.55 27.14 -204.09
CA SER A 820 98.34 26.21 -204.92
C SER A 820 99.06 26.93 -206.07
N ARG A 821 98.38 27.84 -206.78
CA ARG A 821 98.97 28.57 -207.90
C ARG A 821 100.05 29.56 -207.50
N VAL A 822 99.93 30.21 -206.34
CA VAL A 822 100.95 31.15 -205.83
C VAL A 822 102.27 30.42 -205.57
N ILE A 823 102.21 29.22 -205.00
CA ILE A 823 103.41 28.42 -204.71
C ILE A 823 104.06 27.95 -206.02
N ALA A 824 103.25 27.53 -206.99
CA ALA A 824 103.73 27.11 -208.30
C ALA A 824 104.37 28.24 -209.12
N ALA A 825 103.90 29.49 -209.00
CA ALA A 825 104.44 30.65 -209.73
C ALA A 825 105.83 31.14 -209.24
N LEU A 826 106.33 30.67 -208.08
CA LEU A 826 107.60 31.13 -207.46
C LEU A 826 108.81 30.14 -207.60
N GLY A 827 108.62 28.81 -207.71
CA GLY A 827 109.67 27.79 -208.00
C GLY A 827 110.63 27.35 -206.85
N PRO A 828 111.11 26.08 -206.80
CA PRO A 828 111.80 25.50 -205.63
C PRO A 828 113.26 25.96 -205.40
N GLU A 829 114.04 26.29 -206.44
CA GLU A 829 115.39 26.89 -206.26
C GLU A 829 115.29 28.35 -205.85
N THR A 830 114.32 29.11 -206.38
CA THR A 830 114.07 30.49 -205.98
C THR A 830 113.56 30.61 -204.55
N ILE A 831 112.78 29.66 -204.03
CA ILE A 831 112.46 29.64 -202.59
C ILE A 831 113.72 29.35 -201.74
N ALA A 832 114.63 28.47 -202.19
CA ALA A 832 115.87 28.12 -201.48
C ALA A 832 116.97 29.22 -201.54
N GLU A 833 117.12 29.91 -202.67
CA GLU A 833 118.01 31.07 -202.83
C GLU A 833 117.40 32.35 -202.23
N MET A 834 116.07 32.52 -202.22
CA MET A 834 115.39 33.53 -201.39
C MET A 834 115.50 33.23 -199.88
N ALA A 835 115.86 32.00 -199.46
CA ALA A 835 116.11 31.59 -198.06
C ALA A 835 117.58 31.77 -197.56
N ARG A 836 118.55 32.15 -198.42
CA ARG A 836 119.94 32.54 -198.02
C ARG A 836 120.23 34.04 -198.08
N ALA A 837 119.35 34.87 -198.65
CA ALA A 837 119.56 36.32 -198.76
C ALA A 837 119.45 37.14 -197.45
N GLY A 838 119.19 36.54 -196.28
CA GLY A 838 118.93 37.28 -195.02
C GLY A 838 120.15 37.49 -194.10
N PRO A 839 120.81 36.43 -193.60
CA PRO A 839 121.84 36.54 -192.57
C PRO A 839 123.07 37.42 -192.93
N GLU A 840 123.53 37.52 -194.19
CA GLU A 840 124.68 38.39 -194.56
C GLU A 840 124.38 39.90 -194.59
N LEU A 841 123.11 40.33 -194.79
CA LEU A 841 122.80 41.75 -195.03
C LEU A 841 122.52 42.55 -193.76
N GLN A 842 122.08 41.91 -192.68
CA GLN A 842 121.96 42.57 -191.38
C GLN A 842 123.05 42.12 -190.39
N ALA A 843 123.80 41.04 -190.68
CA ALA A 843 125.18 40.95 -190.21
C ALA A 843 126.03 42.14 -190.71
N LYS A 844 125.73 42.79 -191.87
CA LYS A 844 126.30 44.11 -192.24
C LYS A 844 125.81 45.30 -191.38
N LEU A 845 124.91 45.06 -190.43
CA LEU A 845 124.53 46.01 -189.36
C LEU A 845 125.00 45.55 -187.97
N LEU A 846 125.35 44.27 -187.74
CA LEU A 846 126.03 43.80 -186.51
C LEU A 846 127.55 43.50 -186.66
N ALA A 847 128.17 43.74 -187.83
CA ALA A 847 129.62 43.65 -188.02
C ALA A 847 130.36 44.99 -187.86
N SER A 848 129.67 46.08 -187.53
CA SER A 848 130.35 47.11 -186.75
C SER A 848 130.06 46.97 -185.27
N LEU A 849 128.85 46.55 -184.95
CA LEU A 849 128.32 46.68 -183.61
C LEU A 849 128.61 45.39 -182.84
N GLY A 850 129.90 45.11 -182.71
CA GLY A 850 130.43 44.10 -181.84
C GLY A 850 129.98 44.38 -180.42
N LEU A 851 129.19 43.47 -179.89
CA LEU A 851 129.04 43.18 -178.49
C LEU A 851 128.27 41.87 -178.43
N GLU A 852 128.73 41.06 -177.48
CA GLU A 852 128.41 39.66 -177.38
C GLU A 852 126.98 39.45 -176.89
N GLY A 853 126.29 38.49 -177.49
CA GLY A 853 125.54 37.55 -176.68
C GLY A 853 124.06 37.84 -176.42
N TYR A 854 123.29 36.86 -176.87
CA TYR A 854 122.21 36.21 -176.14
C TYR A 854 120.93 37.04 -175.93
N LEU A 855 119.84 36.61 -176.55
CA LEU A 855 118.88 35.68 -175.92
C LEU A 855 118.04 36.50 -174.90
N VAL A 856 116.75 36.33 -174.81
CA VAL A 856 116.02 35.08 -174.89
C VAL A 856 114.60 35.47 -175.26
N THR A 857 114.18 35.01 -176.45
CA THR A 857 112.80 34.80 -176.88
C THR A 857 111.68 35.21 -175.93
N ASP A 858 110.70 35.90 -176.49
CA ASP A 858 109.39 36.15 -175.89
C ASP A 858 108.42 35.93 -177.10
N GLY A 859 107.20 35.35 -177.06
CA GLY A 859 106.37 35.21 -178.30
C GLY A 859 104.86 34.84 -178.24
N SER A 860 103.85 35.70 -178.43
CA SER A 860 103.70 37.17 -178.46
C SER A 860 102.21 37.53 -178.35
N SER A 861 101.63 37.91 -177.21
CA SER A 861 102.21 38.25 -175.91
C SER A 861 102.31 37.04 -174.94
N PRO A 862 103.41 36.26 -174.81
CA PRO A 862 104.80 36.37 -175.25
C PRO A 862 105.35 37.75 -175.55
N ILE A 863 106.21 37.98 -176.54
CA ILE A 863 106.45 39.17 -177.38
C ILE A 863 107.83 38.98 -177.98
N ASN A 864 107.90 38.45 -179.20
CA ASN A 864 109.16 38.36 -179.92
C ASN A 864 109.28 39.72 -180.59
N LEU A 865 110.27 40.51 -180.19
CA LEU A 865 110.35 41.98 -180.34
C LEU A 865 110.44 42.54 -181.78
N PHE A 866 109.91 41.86 -182.81
CA PHE A 866 109.76 42.40 -184.17
C PHE A 866 108.52 43.27 -184.40
N LYS A 867 107.47 43.12 -183.59
CA LYS A 867 106.16 43.74 -183.89
C LYS A 867 105.71 44.83 -182.92
N ALA A 868 106.63 45.46 -182.20
CA ALA A 868 106.35 46.62 -181.36
C ALA A 868 106.48 48.00 -182.06
N ALA A 869 106.41 48.11 -183.41
CA ALA A 869 106.58 49.42 -184.11
C ALA A 869 105.60 49.81 -185.25
N SER A 870 104.84 48.91 -185.91
CA SER A 870 104.02 49.30 -187.10
C SER A 870 102.62 49.78 -186.78
N GLY A 871 102.12 49.40 -185.62
CA GLY A 871 100.71 49.53 -185.43
C GLY A 871 100.22 49.12 -184.06
N LEU A 872 99.99 50.03 -183.13
CA LEU A 872 99.86 51.46 -183.39
C LEU A 872 98.90 51.80 -184.58
N VAL A 873 98.20 50.82 -185.17
CA VAL A 873 97.34 50.92 -186.37
C VAL A 873 96.39 49.72 -186.32
N GLY A 874 95.45 49.76 -185.38
CA GLY A 874 94.36 48.79 -185.25
C GLY A 874 93.27 49.05 -186.29
N HIS A 875 92.58 48.00 -186.73
CA HIS A 875 91.53 48.04 -187.76
C HIS A 875 90.34 47.14 -187.33
N VAL A 876 89.07 47.54 -187.47
CA VAL A 876 88.21 47.80 -188.67
C VAL A 876 87.69 46.52 -189.29
#